data_AF-A0A383WDM2-F1
#
_entry.id   AF-A0A383WDM2-F1
#
_cell.length_a   1.000
_cell.length_b   1.000
_cell.length_c   1.000
_cell.angle_alpha   90.00
_cell.angle_beta   90.00
_cell.angle_gamma   90.00
#
_symmetry.space_group_name_H-M   'P 1'
#
loop_
_entity.id
_entity.type
_entity.pdbx_description
1 polymer ?
#
loop_
_entity_poly.entity_id
_entity_poly.type
_entity_poly.pdbx_seq_one_letter_code
_entity_poly.pdbx_strand_id
1 'polypeptide(L)'
;MVSAGTLLTWVLQRPELITTDRPTVPGSRLLAALYHESHRCLAMTVIAIVGVGRSGSSSSSSSSSSSVVVVEAAGSVGTLAAAMTQQLEQSGLLPALPAVLQAAPKMAAQRRQQQQQQQQQPGDWRVFVSLLDLLLQSLMQMWRSVAQHNPAMLRTVLPSALPLLQHLQAAGRLLPSAAINTAAAASGAFRHTAVSSSKGPHEALFEVQFEAARMLCELGESTKLVDRQELERGSMLQLECTRKLLADPAASELLLQLLAAHTHVLHSNHVTHRQQQRQGPSKASHGSSSSSSSSSSVMRVQEAGNGPKQQLRADLLPIPSFHQHPDMLQQLPGGQAYLDAAVGCMTTIPPSDYCLADTLQVVMYRTRICLQAMTHSVQCLLGATHAGQALVISGEVVVLSAAAVRLVLELQLLAAALMQRQHAASQQQQRQGGALNAGEALLLQTTQMLHLQIRAVLQVTGSSSLPPELLQQAGLQLLQALAAPLHQLQLCYPGRLLAGLAPHWGTVVGQQLLAFRAAGAGMPVMRVGVHASVVPQGQLPALAAAHPEAYSAVLDCFLRSPLAEPLTMFLAADMFVHPLAAVLGSQELLGRSVAVASLVSALTSLVKRAVQFTQAAASMQQAAAPWPADAASGEGCERTAAICYPAFVTSLVDCILSAAASGVWKAATAISKASSSSSSSSSQAAASVALLAVVLARCVVQLADAMEAAGPQLLFQALGAKPGYHMTWVPCGMEQRIELVQLFSDCEGITEKLQWQFWQLGVLGAVQPLLLGLQALGSVGAPGCGGQLQAVETEAAAAAAGPNEASSSSSNSSNVPTSATCGSSTSSSSSGQQVKWSHLLHLQQSSPECAAALAAFCGKWPMWWEELVPDSYAHATGSNAVLEPTIKQQFADAIELCRALVAAAPLPVVCNNPSCESFSATSEAAASCKACAGCGCRYCSVACQKADRKRHRGACKRMAAAG
;
A
#
# COMPACT_ATOMS: atom_id res chain seq x y z
N MET A 1 -39.99 -24.35 41.31
CA MET A 1 -38.56 -24.28 40.95
C MET A 1 -38.39 -23.13 39.96
N VAL A 2 -37.70 -22.07 40.35
CA VAL A 2 -37.38 -20.95 39.44
C VAL A 2 -36.15 -21.38 38.64
N SER A 3 -36.17 -21.24 37.31
CA SER A 3 -35.00 -21.57 36.49
C SER A 3 -33.81 -20.66 36.88
N ALA A 4 -32.57 -21.14 36.77
CA ALA A 4 -31.39 -20.33 37.05
C ALA A 4 -31.35 -19.04 36.20
N GLY A 5 -31.83 -19.12 34.95
CA GLY A 5 -32.00 -17.95 34.08
C GLY A 5 -32.98 -16.92 34.64
N THR A 6 -34.17 -17.35 35.09
CA THR A 6 -35.17 -16.46 35.70
C THR A 6 -34.66 -15.81 36.99
N LEU A 7 -33.92 -16.57 37.81
CA LEU A 7 -33.29 -16.05 39.02
C LEU A 7 -32.21 -15.00 38.69
N LEU A 8 -31.36 -15.27 37.69
CA LEU A 8 -30.38 -14.32 37.17
C LEU A 8 -31.06 -13.05 36.65
N THR A 9 -32.10 -13.17 35.83
CA THR A 9 -32.88 -12.03 35.33
C THR A 9 -33.39 -11.16 36.48
N TRP A 10 -33.98 -11.78 37.49
CA TRP A 10 -34.51 -11.07 38.66
C TRP A 10 -33.42 -10.35 39.45
N VAL A 11 -32.26 -11.01 39.67
CA VAL A 11 -31.12 -10.40 40.37
C VAL A 11 -30.53 -9.24 39.55
N LEU A 12 -30.42 -9.39 38.23
CA LEU A 12 -29.86 -8.35 37.36
C LEU A 12 -30.75 -7.12 37.20
N GLN A 13 -32.06 -7.28 37.36
CA GLN A 13 -33.01 -6.16 37.45
C GLN A 13 -32.87 -5.37 38.76
N ARG A 14 -32.16 -5.90 39.77
CA ARG A 14 -31.96 -5.30 41.10
C ARG A 14 -30.47 -5.28 41.50
N PRO A 15 -29.63 -4.58 40.73
CA PRO A 15 -28.17 -4.59 40.89
C PRO A 15 -27.70 -4.08 42.26
N GLU A 16 -28.51 -3.27 42.95
CA GLU A 16 -28.27 -2.84 44.33
C GLU A 16 -28.18 -4.00 45.34
N LEU A 17 -28.76 -5.16 45.03
CA LEU A 17 -28.73 -6.34 45.91
C LEU A 17 -27.44 -7.16 45.78
N ILE A 18 -26.64 -6.91 44.73
CA ILE A 18 -25.40 -7.66 44.43
C ILE A 18 -24.19 -7.06 45.18
N THR A 19 -24.29 -5.81 45.66
CA THR A 19 -23.16 -5.13 46.31
C THR A 19 -22.96 -5.61 47.75
N THR A 20 -21.82 -6.26 48.01
CA THR A 20 -21.49 -6.95 49.27
C THR A 20 -20.96 -6.03 50.38
N ASP A 21 -20.60 -4.79 50.07
CA ASP A 21 -19.87 -3.91 51.00
C ASP A 21 -20.72 -3.32 52.14
N ARG A 22 -22.04 -3.55 52.14
CA ARG A 22 -22.90 -3.27 53.30
C ARG A 22 -23.46 -4.56 53.88
N PRO A 23 -22.80 -5.18 54.88
CA PRO A 23 -23.22 -6.43 55.49
C PRO A 23 -24.48 -6.32 56.37
N THR A 24 -25.20 -5.19 56.36
CA THR A 24 -26.27 -4.90 57.33
C THR A 24 -27.64 -5.46 56.95
N VAL A 25 -27.84 -5.98 55.73
CA VAL A 25 -29.13 -6.55 55.30
C VAL A 25 -29.02 -8.09 55.21
N PRO A 26 -29.71 -8.86 56.07
CA PRO A 26 -29.62 -10.33 56.15
C PRO A 26 -29.94 -11.12 54.87
N GLY A 27 -30.38 -10.49 53.77
CA GLY A 27 -30.69 -11.15 52.49
C GLY A 27 -29.66 -10.98 51.38
N SER A 28 -28.77 -9.97 51.43
CA SER A 28 -27.87 -9.65 50.31
C SER A 28 -26.81 -10.73 50.08
N ARG A 29 -26.29 -11.36 51.15
CA ARG A 29 -25.32 -12.45 51.06
C ARG A 29 -25.87 -13.68 50.36
N LEU A 30 -27.13 -14.03 50.63
CA LEU A 30 -27.78 -15.18 49.99
C LEU A 30 -27.99 -14.92 48.50
N LEU A 31 -28.42 -13.70 48.13
CA LEU A 31 -28.61 -13.33 46.72
C LEU A 31 -27.28 -13.27 45.95
N ALA A 32 -26.22 -12.73 46.57
CA ALA A 32 -24.88 -12.75 45.98
C ALA A 32 -24.35 -14.19 45.80
N ALA A 33 -24.57 -15.07 46.78
CA ALA A 33 -24.19 -16.48 46.67
C ALA A 33 -24.97 -17.21 45.56
N LEU A 34 -26.29 -16.99 45.49
CA LEU A 34 -27.14 -17.55 44.43
C LEU A 34 -26.78 -17.02 43.04
N TYR A 35 -26.43 -15.74 42.93
CA TYR A 35 -25.90 -15.15 41.72
C TYR A 35 -24.61 -15.85 41.30
N HIS A 36 -23.64 -15.98 42.22
CA HIS A 36 -22.37 -16.65 41.95
C HIS A 36 -22.52 -18.13 41.58
N GLU A 37 -23.44 -18.88 42.21
CA GLU A 37 -23.64 -20.29 41.87
C GLU A 37 -24.39 -20.46 40.54
N SER A 38 -25.47 -19.69 40.30
CA SER A 38 -26.18 -19.71 39.01
C SER A 38 -25.24 -19.36 37.86
N HIS A 39 -24.37 -18.39 38.13
CA HIS A 39 -23.30 -17.98 37.25
C HIS A 39 -22.28 -19.10 37.00
N ARG A 40 -21.77 -19.75 38.06
CA ARG A 40 -20.81 -20.87 37.98
C ARG A 40 -21.38 -22.04 37.19
N CYS A 41 -22.67 -22.36 37.38
CA CYS A 41 -23.36 -23.38 36.61
C CYS A 41 -23.33 -23.07 35.11
N LEU A 42 -23.69 -21.83 34.72
CA LEU A 42 -23.68 -21.42 33.32
C LEU A 42 -22.27 -21.55 32.71
N ALA A 43 -21.25 -21.02 33.39
CA ALA A 43 -19.86 -21.12 32.93
C ALA A 43 -19.40 -22.56 32.75
N MET A 44 -19.71 -23.45 33.71
CA MET A 44 -19.39 -24.87 33.61
C MET A 44 -20.12 -25.56 32.45
N THR A 45 -21.38 -25.18 32.17
CA THR A 45 -22.10 -25.72 31.02
C THR A 45 -21.46 -25.27 29.70
N VAL A 46 -21.05 -24.01 29.59
CA VAL A 46 -20.34 -23.52 28.40
C VAL A 46 -19.01 -24.21 28.22
N ILE A 47 -18.23 -24.38 29.30
CA ILE A 47 -16.96 -25.13 29.26
C ILE A 47 -17.21 -26.58 28.80
N ALA A 48 -18.29 -27.22 29.26
CA ALA A 48 -18.64 -28.57 28.83
C ALA A 48 -18.98 -28.61 27.32
N ILE A 49 -19.79 -27.67 26.82
CA ILE A 49 -20.14 -27.56 25.39
C ILE A 49 -18.89 -27.35 24.54
N VAL A 50 -18.04 -26.39 24.91
CA VAL A 50 -16.81 -26.06 24.16
C VAL A 50 -15.76 -27.18 24.28
N GLY A 51 -15.67 -27.83 25.44
CA GLY A 51 -14.73 -28.92 25.71
C GLY A 51 -15.03 -30.18 24.90
N VAL A 52 -16.31 -30.56 24.78
CA VAL A 52 -16.73 -31.70 23.96
C VAL A 52 -16.34 -31.50 22.48
N GLY A 53 -16.45 -30.27 21.96
CA GLY A 53 -16.05 -29.96 20.58
C GLY A 53 -14.54 -30.10 20.30
N ARG A 54 -13.68 -29.89 21.32
CA ARG A 54 -12.21 -29.90 21.14
C ARG A 54 -11.58 -31.29 21.15
N SER A 55 -12.14 -32.24 21.89
CA SER A 55 -11.54 -33.58 22.05
C SER A 55 -11.64 -34.45 20.79
N GLY A 56 -12.49 -34.10 19.82
CA GLY A 56 -12.69 -34.90 18.60
C GLY A 56 -11.65 -34.70 17.48
N SER A 57 -10.86 -33.62 17.50
CA SER A 57 -10.05 -33.21 16.35
C SER A 57 -8.58 -33.66 16.37
N SER A 58 -8.07 -34.22 17.46
CA SER A 58 -6.62 -34.44 17.65
C SER A 58 -6.13 -35.89 17.49
N SER A 59 -6.98 -36.86 17.12
CA SER A 59 -6.63 -38.29 17.11
C SER A 59 -6.50 -38.94 15.71
N SER A 60 -6.40 -38.15 14.63
CA SER A 60 -6.40 -38.67 13.25
C SER A 60 -5.00 -38.72 12.60
N SER A 61 -4.12 -39.62 13.08
CA SER A 61 -2.85 -39.90 12.37
C SER A 61 -2.54 -41.38 12.16
N SER A 62 -3.47 -42.30 12.38
CA SER A 62 -3.22 -43.71 12.06
C SER A 62 -4.51 -44.50 11.83
N SER A 63 -4.54 -45.26 10.73
CA SER A 63 -5.52 -46.28 10.31
C SER A 63 -6.84 -45.80 9.67
N SER A 64 -6.89 -46.02 8.35
CA SER A 64 -7.99 -45.82 7.41
C SER A 64 -9.08 -46.89 7.56
N SER A 65 -10.20 -46.60 8.25
CA SER A 65 -11.51 -47.26 8.03
C SER A 65 -12.73 -46.78 8.89
N SER A 66 -12.62 -45.80 9.81
CA SER A 66 -13.77 -45.35 10.64
C SER A 66 -14.06 -43.85 10.57
N SER A 67 -14.49 -43.35 9.40
CA SER A 67 -14.78 -41.93 9.15
C SER A 67 -16.19 -41.47 9.57
N VAL A 68 -17.15 -42.39 9.76
CA VAL A 68 -18.59 -42.04 9.87
C VAL A 68 -19.02 -41.58 11.28
N VAL A 69 -18.36 -42.04 12.35
CA VAL A 69 -18.84 -41.81 13.74
C VAL A 69 -18.53 -40.40 14.28
N VAL A 70 -17.54 -39.69 13.72
CA VAL A 70 -17.10 -38.38 14.26
C VAL A 70 -18.06 -37.24 13.89
N VAL A 71 -18.81 -37.37 12.79
CA VAL A 71 -19.70 -36.30 12.29
C VAL A 71 -20.95 -36.12 13.16
N GLU A 72 -21.49 -37.20 13.73
CA GLU A 72 -22.72 -37.12 14.56
C GLU A 72 -22.49 -36.41 15.90
N ALA A 73 -21.31 -36.58 16.52
CA ALA A 73 -21.01 -35.95 17.80
C ALA A 73 -20.87 -34.42 17.69
N ALA A 74 -20.30 -33.91 16.61
CA ALA A 74 -20.12 -32.46 16.39
C ALA A 74 -21.47 -31.72 16.28
N GLY A 75 -22.46 -32.29 15.57
CA GLY A 75 -23.79 -31.70 15.42
C GLY A 75 -24.57 -31.55 16.75
N SER A 76 -24.28 -32.42 17.73
CA SER A 76 -24.92 -32.36 19.05
C SER A 76 -24.55 -31.10 19.85
N VAL A 77 -23.30 -30.63 19.72
CA VAL A 77 -22.76 -29.47 20.45
C VAL A 77 -23.47 -28.18 20.03
N GLY A 78 -23.60 -27.94 18.73
CA GLY A 78 -24.30 -26.77 18.20
C GLY A 78 -25.79 -26.77 18.54
N THR A 79 -26.42 -27.95 18.55
CA THR A 79 -27.85 -28.09 18.92
C THR A 79 -28.08 -27.77 20.40
N LEU A 80 -27.21 -28.25 21.29
CA LEU A 80 -27.28 -27.96 22.71
C LEU A 80 -27.09 -26.47 23.01
N ALA A 81 -26.09 -25.83 22.39
CA ALA A 81 -25.84 -24.40 22.55
C ALA A 81 -27.02 -23.53 22.07
N ALA A 82 -27.68 -23.93 20.98
CA ALA A 82 -28.89 -23.28 20.48
C ALA A 82 -30.08 -23.46 21.44
N ALA A 83 -30.31 -24.68 21.95
CA ALA A 83 -31.35 -24.96 22.93
C ALA A 83 -31.16 -24.15 24.23
N MET A 84 -29.91 -24.02 24.69
CA MET A 84 -29.57 -23.17 25.82
C MET A 84 -29.85 -21.70 25.55
N THR A 85 -29.52 -21.19 24.37
CA THR A 85 -29.84 -19.81 23.99
C THR A 85 -31.35 -19.56 24.03
N GLN A 86 -32.13 -20.48 23.47
CA GLN A 86 -33.59 -20.43 23.52
C GLN A 86 -34.12 -20.47 24.97
N GLN A 87 -33.54 -21.30 25.83
CA GLN A 87 -33.91 -21.34 27.25
C GLN A 87 -33.59 -20.02 27.97
N LEU A 88 -32.45 -19.40 27.67
CA LEU A 88 -32.09 -18.09 28.23
C LEU A 88 -33.03 -16.98 27.74
N GLU A 89 -33.46 -17.05 26.48
CA GLU A 89 -34.47 -16.16 25.91
C GLU A 89 -35.83 -16.34 26.62
N GLN A 90 -36.31 -17.58 26.73
CA GLN A 90 -37.56 -17.92 27.43
C GLN A 90 -37.54 -17.54 28.91
N SER A 91 -36.35 -17.57 29.55
CA SER A 91 -36.19 -17.14 30.94
C SER A 91 -36.26 -15.63 31.16
N GLY A 92 -36.32 -14.84 30.08
CA GLY A 92 -36.31 -13.38 30.10
C GLY A 92 -34.92 -12.76 30.31
N LEU A 93 -33.85 -13.57 30.42
CA LEU A 93 -32.50 -13.07 30.67
C LEU A 93 -31.97 -12.29 29.48
N LEU A 94 -32.05 -12.87 28.27
CA LEU A 94 -31.56 -12.21 27.05
C LEU A 94 -32.32 -10.90 26.75
N PRO A 95 -33.67 -10.84 26.85
CA PRO A 95 -34.39 -9.57 26.73
C PRO A 95 -34.05 -8.52 27.79
N ALA A 96 -33.73 -8.93 29.03
CA ALA A 96 -33.40 -7.99 30.11
C ALA A 96 -31.96 -7.47 30.05
N LEU A 97 -31.04 -8.26 29.50
CA LEU A 97 -29.60 -7.97 29.43
C LEU A 97 -29.26 -6.62 28.79
N PRO A 98 -29.89 -6.21 27.66
CA PRO A 98 -29.89 -4.84 27.15
C PRO A 98 -30.03 -3.73 28.20
N ALA A 99 -31.09 -3.77 28.99
CA ALA A 99 -31.40 -2.75 29.99
C ALA A 99 -30.36 -2.75 31.13
N VAL A 100 -29.91 -3.95 31.52
CA VAL A 100 -28.91 -4.14 32.57
C VAL A 100 -27.55 -3.59 32.14
N LEU A 101 -27.12 -3.87 30.91
CA LEU A 101 -25.85 -3.38 30.36
C LEU A 101 -25.83 -1.85 30.23
N GLN A 102 -26.97 -1.21 29.98
CA GLN A 102 -27.06 0.25 29.98
C GLN A 102 -27.13 0.84 31.40
N ALA A 103 -27.81 0.16 32.33
CA ALA A 103 -28.00 0.64 33.69
C ALA A 103 -26.69 0.52 34.52
N ALA A 104 -25.94 -0.57 34.37
CA ALA A 104 -24.75 -0.86 35.16
C ALA A 104 -23.67 0.24 35.07
N PRO A 105 -23.25 0.73 33.89
CA PRO A 105 -22.32 1.85 33.79
C PRO A 105 -22.88 3.16 34.34
N LYS A 106 -24.18 3.44 34.11
CA LYS A 106 -24.84 4.66 34.63
C LYS A 106 -24.84 4.67 36.15
N MET A 107 -25.14 3.55 36.80
CA MET A 107 -25.08 3.44 38.25
C MET A 107 -23.66 3.55 38.78
N ALA A 108 -22.68 2.95 38.10
CA ALA A 108 -21.26 3.09 38.47
C ALA A 108 -20.80 4.56 38.36
N ALA A 109 -21.21 5.25 37.29
CA ALA A 109 -20.94 6.68 37.10
C ALA A 109 -21.65 7.56 38.15
N GLN A 110 -22.93 7.29 38.43
CA GLN A 110 -23.69 8.01 39.45
C GLN A 110 -23.10 7.81 40.85
N ARG A 111 -22.70 6.58 41.20
CA ARG A 111 -21.99 6.28 42.46
C ARG A 111 -20.67 7.01 42.53
N ARG A 112 -19.91 7.08 41.43
CA ARG A 112 -18.66 7.85 41.36
C ARG A 112 -18.91 9.34 41.61
N GLN A 113 -19.97 9.91 41.04
CA GLN A 113 -20.32 11.32 41.25
C GLN A 113 -20.71 11.58 42.72
N GLN A 114 -21.44 10.67 43.36
CA GLN A 114 -21.75 10.76 44.79
C GLN A 114 -20.51 10.58 45.68
N GLN A 115 -19.60 9.67 45.33
CA GLN A 115 -18.38 9.41 46.10
C GLN A 115 -17.31 10.50 45.92
N GLN A 116 -17.26 11.17 44.77
CA GLN A 116 -16.39 12.35 44.58
C GLN A 116 -16.72 13.47 45.56
N GLN A 117 -17.99 13.62 45.98
CA GLN A 117 -18.36 14.56 47.03
C GLN A 117 -17.83 14.14 48.42
N GLN A 118 -17.52 12.86 48.62
CA GLN A 118 -17.03 12.31 49.90
C GLN A 118 -15.52 12.00 49.90
N GLN A 119 -14.78 12.42 48.87
CA GLN A 119 -13.32 12.25 48.70
C GLN A 119 -12.77 10.82 48.83
N GLN A 120 -13.61 9.79 48.95
CA GLN A 120 -13.12 8.44 49.27
C GLN A 120 -13.80 7.40 48.38
N GLN A 121 -12.99 6.90 47.45
CA GLN A 121 -13.04 5.62 46.73
C GLN A 121 -13.35 5.65 45.22
N PRO A 122 -12.65 4.80 44.44
CA PRO A 122 -12.98 4.53 43.04
C PRO A 122 -14.33 3.80 42.96
N GLY A 123 -15.15 4.15 41.96
CA GLY A 123 -16.45 3.53 41.76
C GLY A 123 -16.37 2.01 41.61
N ASP A 124 -17.31 1.28 42.19
CA ASP A 124 -17.38 -0.18 42.15
C ASP A 124 -17.88 -0.69 40.79
N TRP A 125 -16.97 -1.19 39.96
CA TRP A 125 -17.26 -1.76 38.64
C TRP A 125 -17.44 -3.29 38.67
N ARG A 126 -17.37 -3.95 39.83
CA ARG A 126 -17.33 -5.43 39.92
C ARG A 126 -18.54 -6.12 39.31
N VAL A 127 -19.74 -5.55 39.49
CA VAL A 127 -20.98 -6.10 38.91
C VAL A 127 -20.93 -6.05 37.38
N PHE A 128 -20.51 -4.91 36.83
CA PHE A 128 -20.36 -4.74 35.38
C PHE A 128 -19.29 -5.68 34.82
N VAL A 129 -18.12 -5.75 35.46
CA VAL A 129 -17.04 -6.68 35.08
C VAL A 129 -17.51 -8.13 35.12
N SER A 130 -18.22 -8.55 36.18
CA SER A 130 -18.72 -9.93 36.31
C SER A 130 -19.75 -10.28 35.23
N LEU A 131 -20.62 -9.33 34.88
CA LEU A 131 -21.58 -9.46 33.78
C LEU A 131 -20.89 -9.64 32.43
N LEU A 132 -19.87 -8.82 32.16
CA LEU A 132 -19.10 -8.91 30.93
C LEU A 132 -18.29 -10.22 30.88
N ASP A 133 -17.35 -10.37 31.81
CA ASP A 133 -16.32 -11.42 31.81
C ASP A 133 -16.94 -12.81 31.81
N LEU A 134 -18.09 -12.99 32.45
CA LEU A 134 -18.57 -14.33 32.67
C LEU A 134 -19.90 -14.66 31.97
N LEU A 135 -20.89 -13.76 31.96
CA LEU A 135 -22.16 -14.01 31.26
C LEU A 135 -22.01 -13.80 29.75
N LEU A 136 -21.54 -12.62 29.32
CA LEU A 136 -21.42 -12.31 27.89
C LEU A 136 -20.36 -13.14 27.19
N GLN A 137 -19.20 -13.33 27.82
CA GLN A 137 -18.15 -14.16 27.26
C GLN A 137 -18.64 -15.59 27.01
N SER A 138 -19.35 -16.17 27.99
CA SER A 138 -19.93 -17.51 27.88
C SER A 138 -20.99 -17.60 26.77
N LEU A 139 -21.86 -16.59 26.65
CA LEU A 139 -22.86 -16.51 25.58
C LEU A 139 -22.20 -16.46 24.19
N MET A 140 -21.19 -15.61 24.00
CA MET A 140 -20.48 -15.49 22.72
C MET A 140 -19.76 -16.79 22.35
N GLN A 141 -19.18 -17.51 23.32
CA GLN A 141 -18.57 -18.81 23.10
C GLN A 141 -19.59 -19.86 22.66
N MET A 142 -20.77 -19.92 23.31
CA MET A 142 -21.84 -20.82 22.90
C MET A 142 -22.30 -20.52 21.47
N TRP A 143 -22.54 -19.25 21.14
CA TRP A 143 -22.98 -18.84 19.82
C TRP A 143 -21.94 -19.12 18.73
N ARG A 144 -20.67 -18.98 19.07
CA ARG A 144 -19.57 -19.43 18.21
C ARG A 144 -19.63 -20.94 17.98
N SER A 145 -19.87 -21.74 19.01
CA SER A 145 -20.04 -23.20 18.85
C SER A 145 -21.22 -23.55 17.93
N VAL A 146 -22.33 -22.80 17.99
CA VAL A 146 -23.45 -22.94 17.05
C VAL A 146 -22.98 -22.65 15.62
N ALA A 147 -22.32 -21.52 15.39
CA ALA A 147 -21.82 -21.13 14.07
C ALA A 147 -20.88 -22.17 13.44
N GLN A 148 -20.01 -22.77 14.26
CA GLN A 148 -19.01 -23.75 13.81
C GLN A 148 -19.61 -25.14 13.53
N HIS A 149 -20.48 -25.63 14.41
CA HIS A 149 -20.86 -27.05 14.41
C HIS A 149 -22.28 -27.32 13.90
N ASN A 150 -23.18 -26.34 13.96
CA ASN A 150 -24.54 -26.48 13.45
C ASN A 150 -25.06 -25.14 12.93
N PRO A 151 -24.59 -24.67 11.76
CA PRO A 151 -24.98 -23.39 11.21
C PRO A 151 -26.50 -23.29 11.02
N ALA A 152 -27.21 -24.38 10.73
CA ALA A 152 -28.68 -24.37 10.57
C ALA A 152 -29.43 -23.84 11.81
N MET A 153 -28.83 -23.95 12.99
CA MET A 153 -29.40 -23.44 14.24
C MET A 153 -29.13 -21.96 14.49
N LEU A 154 -28.34 -21.28 13.64
CA LEU A 154 -28.07 -19.85 13.77
C LEU A 154 -29.34 -18.99 13.78
N ARG A 155 -30.42 -19.44 13.12
CA ARG A 155 -31.74 -18.79 13.17
C ARG A 155 -32.28 -18.57 14.59
N THR A 156 -31.86 -19.39 15.56
CA THR A 156 -32.27 -19.28 16.96
C THR A 156 -31.42 -18.27 17.75
N VAL A 157 -30.18 -18.03 17.31
CA VAL A 157 -29.20 -17.21 18.03
C VAL A 157 -29.17 -15.78 17.51
N LEU A 158 -29.22 -15.60 16.20
CA LEU A 158 -29.06 -14.31 15.53
C LEU A 158 -30.04 -13.22 16.01
N PRO A 159 -31.33 -13.51 16.31
CA PRO A 159 -32.26 -12.50 16.82
C PRO A 159 -31.82 -11.88 18.15
N SER A 160 -31.14 -12.65 19.00
CA SER A 160 -30.62 -12.19 20.29
C SER A 160 -29.22 -11.57 20.18
N ALA A 161 -28.41 -12.02 19.21
CA ALA A 161 -27.04 -11.54 19.05
C ALA A 161 -26.96 -10.06 18.66
N LEU A 162 -27.80 -9.63 17.71
CA LEU A 162 -27.76 -8.26 17.21
C LEU A 162 -28.05 -7.21 18.31
N PRO A 163 -29.18 -7.28 19.04
CA PRO A 163 -29.43 -6.35 20.13
C PRO A 163 -28.31 -6.38 21.17
N LEU A 164 -27.76 -7.55 21.48
CA LEU A 164 -26.71 -7.66 22.48
C LEU A 164 -25.43 -6.91 22.09
N LEU A 165 -25.01 -7.00 20.82
CA LEU A 165 -23.85 -6.25 20.32
C LEU A 165 -24.12 -4.74 20.33
N GLN A 166 -25.32 -4.30 19.94
CA GLN A 166 -25.71 -2.88 20.00
C GLN A 166 -25.65 -2.35 21.44
N HIS A 167 -26.13 -3.13 22.41
CA HIS A 167 -26.11 -2.75 23.82
C HIS A 167 -24.69 -2.80 24.43
N LEU A 168 -23.86 -3.76 24.00
CA LEU A 168 -22.45 -3.82 24.37
C LEU A 168 -21.72 -2.55 23.92
N GLN A 169 -21.95 -2.10 22.67
CA GLN A 169 -21.39 -0.85 22.14
C GLN A 169 -21.90 0.37 22.90
N ALA A 170 -23.21 0.46 23.15
CA ALA A 170 -23.78 1.54 23.93
C ALA A 170 -23.22 1.60 25.37
N ALA A 171 -23.01 0.44 26.00
CA ALA A 171 -22.41 0.35 27.34
C ALA A 171 -20.94 0.79 27.36
N GLY A 172 -20.17 0.45 26.30
CA GLY A 172 -18.78 0.89 26.15
C GLY A 172 -18.63 2.42 26.14
N ARG A 173 -19.55 3.14 25.50
CA ARG A 173 -19.55 4.61 25.45
C ARG A 173 -19.80 5.27 26.81
N LEU A 174 -20.35 4.53 27.77
CA LEU A 174 -20.58 5.01 29.15
C LEU A 174 -19.37 4.78 30.06
N LEU A 175 -18.33 4.09 29.59
CA LEU A 175 -17.11 3.89 30.37
C LEU A 175 -16.35 5.21 30.55
N PRO A 176 -15.74 5.43 31.72
CA PRO A 176 -15.07 6.69 32.01
C PRO A 176 -13.84 6.86 31.14
N SER A 177 -13.75 7.97 30.41
CA SER A 177 -12.49 8.41 29.84
C SER A 177 -11.49 8.66 30.98
N ALA A 178 -10.31 8.05 30.90
CA ALA A 178 -9.26 8.23 31.91
C ALA A 178 -8.67 9.66 31.80
N ALA A 179 -9.36 10.62 32.39
CA ALA A 179 -8.85 11.98 32.51
C ALA A 179 -7.72 12.02 33.56
N ILE A 180 -6.47 12.05 33.07
CA ILE A 180 -5.31 12.84 33.55
C ILE A 180 -4.70 12.50 34.93
N ASN A 181 -5.32 11.72 35.81
CA ASN A 181 -4.76 11.46 37.15
C ASN A 181 -3.63 10.41 37.22
N THR A 182 -3.09 9.94 36.08
CA THR A 182 -2.01 8.94 36.01
C THR A 182 -0.64 9.43 36.51
N ALA A 183 -0.47 10.71 36.83
CA ALA A 183 0.78 11.24 37.38
C ALA A 183 1.15 10.67 38.77
N ALA A 184 0.19 10.13 39.55
CA ALA A 184 0.46 9.69 40.92
C ALA A 184 0.90 8.21 41.06
N ALA A 185 0.73 7.37 40.04
CA ALA A 185 0.97 5.91 40.16
C ALA A 185 2.34 5.43 39.67
N ALA A 186 3.09 6.24 38.92
CA ALA A 186 4.33 5.79 38.25
C ALA A 186 5.59 5.73 39.14
N SER A 187 5.55 6.17 40.40
CA SER A 187 6.72 6.19 41.29
C SER A 187 6.74 5.15 42.42
N GLY A 188 5.78 4.23 42.47
CA GLY A 188 5.77 3.14 43.47
C GLY A 188 6.54 1.91 43.00
N ALA A 189 7.79 1.74 43.44
CA ALA A 189 8.58 0.53 43.21
C ALA A 189 7.82 -0.75 43.63
N PHE A 190 7.61 -1.65 42.67
CA PHE A 190 6.90 -2.93 42.80
C PHE A 190 7.50 -3.80 43.93
N ARG A 191 6.77 -3.97 45.03
CA ARG A 191 6.92 -5.15 45.92
C ARG A 191 5.90 -6.21 45.50
N HIS A 192 6.41 -7.34 45.03
CA HIS A 192 5.66 -8.55 44.70
C HIS A 192 4.86 -9.06 45.92
N THR A 193 3.60 -8.66 46.03
CA THR A 193 2.61 -9.40 46.82
C THR A 193 1.55 -9.88 45.84
N ALA A 194 1.22 -11.18 45.90
CA ALA A 194 0.27 -11.85 45.02
C ALA A 194 -1.16 -11.33 45.28
N VAL A 195 -1.44 -10.12 44.80
CA VAL A 195 -2.77 -9.52 44.84
C VAL A 195 -3.57 -10.13 43.69
N SER A 196 -4.72 -10.73 44.01
CA SER A 196 -5.73 -11.15 43.04
C SER A 196 -6.06 -9.96 42.13
N SER A 197 -5.53 -9.99 40.91
CA SER A 197 -5.67 -8.90 39.93
C SER A 197 -7.11 -8.89 39.44
N SER A 198 -7.97 -8.09 40.07
CA SER A 198 -9.31 -7.83 39.58
C SER A 198 -9.21 -7.11 38.24
N LYS A 199 -9.70 -7.72 37.16
CA LYS A 199 -9.74 -7.12 35.82
C LYS A 199 -10.45 -5.78 35.86
N GLY A 200 -9.93 -4.80 35.13
CA GLY A 200 -10.59 -3.50 34.95
C GLY A 200 -11.83 -3.60 34.05
N PRO A 201 -12.77 -2.62 34.09
CA PRO A 201 -13.95 -2.63 33.22
C PRO A 201 -13.60 -2.59 31.73
N HIS A 202 -12.55 -1.86 31.34
CA HIS A 202 -12.07 -1.83 29.96
C HIS A 202 -11.45 -3.16 29.51
N GLU A 203 -10.72 -3.85 30.40
CA GLU A 203 -10.12 -5.15 30.13
C GLU A 203 -11.21 -6.23 29.93
N ALA A 204 -12.22 -6.24 30.81
CA ALA A 204 -13.37 -7.13 30.67
C ALA A 204 -14.17 -6.85 29.39
N LEU A 205 -14.38 -5.58 29.04
CA LEU A 205 -15.05 -5.20 27.80
C LEU A 205 -14.27 -5.65 26.57
N PHE A 206 -12.95 -5.45 26.55
CA PHE A 206 -12.07 -5.87 25.47
C PHE A 206 -12.13 -7.38 25.22
N GLU A 207 -12.07 -8.20 26.27
CA GLU A 207 -12.16 -9.67 26.14
C GLU A 207 -13.53 -10.15 25.62
N VAL A 208 -14.63 -9.53 26.08
CA VAL A 208 -15.97 -9.83 25.56
C VAL A 208 -16.10 -9.43 24.09
N GLN A 209 -15.64 -8.24 23.73
CA GLN A 209 -15.63 -7.80 22.34
C GLN A 209 -14.80 -8.76 21.48
N PHE A 210 -13.66 -9.21 21.97
CA PHE A 210 -12.84 -10.17 21.22
C PHE A 210 -13.57 -11.51 20.99
N GLU A 211 -14.26 -12.08 21.98
CA GLU A 211 -15.08 -13.28 21.76
C GLU A 211 -16.25 -13.02 20.81
N ALA A 212 -16.87 -11.83 20.84
CA ALA A 212 -17.86 -11.44 19.84
C ALA A 212 -17.26 -11.39 18.43
N ALA A 213 -16.05 -10.84 18.25
CA ALA A 213 -15.36 -10.81 16.97
C ALA A 213 -15.04 -12.21 16.43
N ARG A 214 -14.68 -13.15 17.32
CA ARG A 214 -14.50 -14.57 16.95
C ARG A 214 -15.81 -15.16 16.45
N MET A 215 -16.91 -14.93 17.16
CA MET A 215 -18.24 -15.38 16.74
C MET A 215 -18.61 -14.80 15.36
N LEU A 216 -18.41 -13.50 15.14
CA LEU A 216 -18.65 -12.84 13.83
C LEU A 216 -17.77 -13.41 12.72
N CYS A 217 -16.51 -13.76 13.01
CA CYS A 217 -15.62 -14.40 12.06
C CYS A 217 -16.14 -15.78 11.62
N GLU A 218 -16.57 -16.63 12.56
CA GLU A 218 -17.15 -17.94 12.22
C GLU A 218 -18.47 -17.81 11.45
N LEU A 219 -19.29 -16.81 11.81
CA LEU A 219 -20.51 -16.50 11.07
C LEU A 219 -20.21 -16.15 9.61
N GLY A 220 -19.22 -15.30 9.35
CA GLY A 220 -18.80 -14.94 8.00
C GLY A 220 -18.30 -16.16 7.21
N GLU A 221 -17.52 -17.04 7.82
CA GLU A 221 -17.10 -18.28 7.15
C GLU A 221 -18.29 -19.21 6.86
N SER A 222 -19.27 -19.30 7.77
CA SER A 222 -20.50 -20.03 7.52
C SER A 222 -21.32 -19.45 6.35
N THR A 223 -21.34 -18.12 6.18
CA THR A 223 -22.02 -17.50 5.02
C THR A 223 -21.39 -17.87 3.70
N LYS A 224 -20.05 -17.95 3.62
CA LYS A 224 -19.36 -18.41 2.40
C LYS A 224 -19.68 -19.86 2.05
N LEU A 225 -19.83 -20.71 3.06
CA LEU A 225 -20.22 -22.12 2.87
C LEU A 225 -21.68 -22.23 2.40
N VAL A 226 -22.57 -21.43 2.99
CA VAL A 226 -23.99 -21.38 2.61
C VAL A 226 -24.18 -20.81 1.20
N ASP A 227 -23.46 -19.75 0.83
CA ASP A 227 -23.49 -19.17 -0.51
C ASP A 227 -23.06 -20.22 -1.58
N ARG A 228 -22.17 -21.15 -1.23
CA ARG A 228 -21.80 -22.28 -2.12
C ARG A 228 -22.86 -23.38 -2.19
N GLN A 229 -23.75 -23.47 -1.21
CA GLN A 229 -24.78 -24.49 -1.08
C GLN A 229 -26.17 -24.00 -1.53
N GLU A 230 -26.26 -22.86 -2.23
CA GLU A 230 -27.47 -22.11 -2.63
C GLU A 230 -28.60 -22.85 -3.38
N LEU A 231 -28.58 -24.19 -3.49
CA LEU A 231 -29.68 -24.96 -4.10
C LEU A 231 -30.90 -25.18 -3.18
N GLU A 232 -30.83 -24.92 -1.87
CA GLU A 232 -31.94 -25.22 -0.94
C GLU A 232 -32.64 -23.96 -0.37
N ARG A 233 -33.92 -23.79 -0.73
CA ARG A 233 -34.78 -22.63 -0.38
C ARG A 233 -34.88 -22.30 1.12
N GLY A 234 -34.60 -23.24 2.02
CA GLY A 234 -34.67 -23.01 3.47
C GLY A 234 -33.55 -22.11 4.02
N SER A 235 -32.44 -21.96 3.29
CA SER A 235 -31.22 -21.29 3.77
C SER A 235 -31.27 -19.75 3.68
N MET A 236 -32.18 -19.19 2.87
CA MET A 236 -32.19 -17.76 2.54
C MET A 236 -32.48 -16.85 3.75
N LEU A 237 -33.44 -17.21 4.61
CA LEU A 237 -33.78 -16.41 5.80
C LEU A 237 -32.64 -16.34 6.81
N GLN A 238 -31.91 -17.45 6.99
CA GLN A 238 -30.76 -17.50 7.87
C GLN A 238 -29.63 -16.63 7.33
N LEU A 239 -29.33 -16.75 6.03
CA LEU A 239 -28.33 -15.95 5.36
C LEU A 239 -28.64 -14.45 5.46
N GLU A 240 -29.90 -14.06 5.31
CA GLU A 240 -30.34 -12.68 5.50
C GLU A 240 -30.11 -12.18 6.94
N CYS A 241 -30.44 -12.98 7.95
CA CYS A 241 -30.19 -12.63 9.34
C CYS A 241 -28.69 -12.47 9.64
N THR A 242 -27.85 -13.35 9.09
CA THR A 242 -26.39 -13.26 9.26
C THR A 242 -25.83 -12.04 8.55
N ARG A 243 -26.28 -11.77 7.32
CA ARG A 243 -25.89 -10.56 6.56
C ARG A 243 -26.33 -9.29 7.29
N LYS A 244 -27.53 -9.25 7.87
CA LYS A 244 -28.01 -8.13 8.72
C LYS A 244 -27.12 -7.91 9.95
N LEU A 245 -26.75 -8.98 10.66
CA LEU A 245 -25.86 -8.88 11.82
C LEU A 245 -24.46 -8.38 11.42
N LEU A 246 -23.89 -8.94 10.34
CA LEU A 246 -22.56 -8.56 9.85
C LEU A 246 -22.53 -7.15 9.26
N ALA A 247 -23.61 -6.69 8.64
CA ALA A 247 -23.74 -5.35 8.10
C ALA A 247 -24.15 -4.30 9.16
N ASP A 248 -24.44 -4.70 10.40
CA ASP A 248 -24.87 -3.77 11.44
C ASP A 248 -23.72 -2.84 11.86
N PRO A 249 -23.96 -1.52 12.01
CA PRO A 249 -22.94 -0.57 12.42
C PRO A 249 -22.25 -0.93 13.74
N ALA A 250 -22.96 -1.49 14.73
CA ALA A 250 -22.37 -1.85 16.01
C ALA A 250 -21.37 -3.00 15.90
N ALA A 251 -21.60 -3.95 14.99
CA ALA A 251 -20.63 -5.01 14.70
C ALA A 251 -19.36 -4.42 14.08
N SER A 252 -19.51 -3.50 13.12
CA SER A 252 -18.38 -2.85 12.47
C SER A 252 -17.59 -1.92 13.42
N GLU A 253 -18.27 -1.19 14.30
CA GLU A 253 -17.66 -0.33 15.33
C GLU A 253 -16.87 -1.16 16.34
N LEU A 254 -17.44 -2.29 16.80
CA LEU A 254 -16.77 -3.25 17.67
C LEU A 254 -15.47 -3.76 17.07
N LEU A 255 -15.53 -4.21 15.82
CA LEU A 255 -14.37 -4.74 15.11
C LEU A 255 -13.30 -3.66 14.91
N LEU A 256 -13.71 -2.42 14.66
CA LEU A 256 -12.79 -1.31 14.50
C LEU A 256 -12.06 -0.97 15.81
N GLN A 257 -12.78 -0.96 16.94
CA GLN A 257 -12.20 -0.74 18.27
C GLN A 257 -11.15 -1.81 18.62
N LEU A 258 -11.45 -3.09 18.36
CA LEU A 258 -10.50 -4.19 18.56
C LEU A 258 -9.28 -4.06 17.65
N LEU A 259 -9.47 -3.71 16.37
CA LEU A 259 -8.36 -3.47 15.45
C LEU A 259 -7.47 -2.32 15.95
N ALA A 260 -8.05 -1.25 16.51
CA ALA A 260 -7.28 -0.14 17.06
C ALA A 260 -6.42 -0.57 18.26
N ALA A 261 -7.01 -1.34 19.18
CA ALA A 261 -6.30 -1.93 20.32
C ALA A 261 -5.15 -2.86 19.90
N HIS A 262 -5.39 -3.74 18.93
CA HIS A 262 -4.33 -4.62 18.42
C HIS A 262 -3.25 -3.85 17.65
N THR A 263 -3.65 -2.86 16.85
CA THR A 263 -2.72 -1.97 16.13
C THR A 263 -1.83 -1.23 17.11
N HIS A 264 -2.38 -0.73 18.23
CA HIS A 264 -1.61 -0.08 19.28
C HIS A 264 -0.51 -0.98 19.86
N VAL A 265 -0.81 -2.26 20.12
CA VAL A 265 0.20 -3.23 20.61
C VAL A 265 1.26 -3.54 19.55
N LEU A 266 0.85 -3.74 18.30
CA LEU A 266 1.80 -3.97 17.20
C LEU A 266 2.70 -2.75 16.97
N HIS A 267 2.14 -1.54 17.06
CA HIS A 267 2.88 -0.29 16.95
C HIS A 267 3.87 -0.10 18.10
N SER A 268 3.45 -0.34 19.34
CA SER A 268 4.32 -0.25 20.51
C SER A 268 5.51 -1.22 20.40
N ASN A 269 5.26 -2.45 19.96
CA ASN A 269 6.31 -3.43 19.63
C ASN A 269 7.21 -2.95 18.48
N HIS A 270 6.64 -2.30 17.46
CA HIS A 270 7.39 -1.72 16.36
C HIS A 270 8.36 -0.64 16.86
N VAL A 271 7.88 0.30 17.67
CA VAL A 271 8.67 1.42 18.21
C VAL A 271 9.78 0.92 19.13
N THR A 272 9.48 0.01 20.07
CA THR A 272 10.48 -0.57 20.99
C THR A 272 11.63 -1.22 20.22
N HIS A 273 11.31 -2.04 19.22
CA HIS A 273 12.33 -2.68 18.40
C HIS A 273 13.15 -1.66 17.58
N ARG A 274 12.51 -0.61 17.04
CA ARG A 274 13.23 0.46 16.33
C ARG A 274 14.19 1.22 17.25
N GLN A 275 13.80 1.45 18.50
CA GLN A 275 14.65 2.06 19.52
C GLN A 275 15.83 1.14 19.88
N GLN A 276 15.59 -0.17 20.07
CA GLN A 276 16.65 -1.16 20.32
C GLN A 276 17.67 -1.21 19.18
N GLN A 277 17.22 -1.16 17.91
CA GLN A 277 18.13 -1.09 16.75
C GLN A 277 18.95 0.21 16.70
N ARG A 278 18.39 1.34 17.15
CA ARG A 278 19.12 2.62 17.22
C ARG A 278 20.15 2.65 18.35
N GLN A 279 19.89 1.97 19.46
CA GLN A 279 20.79 1.84 20.61
C GLN A 279 21.85 0.74 20.44
N GLY A 280 22.11 0.27 19.21
CA GLY A 280 23.18 -0.69 18.90
C GLY A 280 24.53 -0.33 19.53
N PRO A 281 25.48 -1.29 19.57
CA PRO A 281 26.47 -1.54 20.63
C PRO A 281 27.59 -0.48 20.82
N SER A 282 27.30 0.79 20.64
CA SER A 282 28.20 1.92 20.87
C SER A 282 28.63 2.07 22.33
N LYS A 283 28.00 1.35 23.28
CA LYS A 283 28.32 1.44 24.71
C LYS A 283 29.17 0.29 25.25
N ALA A 284 29.49 -0.73 24.45
CA ALA A 284 30.30 -1.85 24.92
C ALA A 284 31.82 -1.62 24.82
N SER A 285 32.30 -0.53 24.19
CA SER A 285 33.75 -0.30 23.99
C SER A 285 34.39 0.72 24.92
N HIS A 286 33.73 1.16 26.00
CA HIS A 286 34.32 2.11 26.98
C HIS A 286 34.69 1.47 28.33
N GLY A 287 34.69 0.14 28.45
CA GLY A 287 35.15 -0.55 29.64
C GLY A 287 36.57 -1.09 29.50
N SER A 288 37.52 -0.42 30.14
CA SER A 288 38.88 -0.89 30.49
C SER A 288 40.02 -0.53 29.53
N SER A 289 40.59 0.66 29.73
CA SER A 289 42.01 0.92 29.46
C SER A 289 42.67 1.37 30.76
N SER A 290 43.22 0.39 31.47
CA SER A 290 44.36 0.60 32.37
C SER A 290 45.62 0.33 31.54
N SER A 291 46.38 1.40 31.28
CA SER A 291 47.84 1.48 31.15
C SER A 291 48.60 0.41 30.32
N SER A 292 49.21 0.81 29.20
CA SER A 292 50.70 0.89 29.05
C SER A 292 51.15 1.02 27.58
N SER A 293 51.78 2.17 27.31
CA SER A 293 52.96 2.46 26.47
C SER A 293 53.30 1.67 25.19
N SER A 294 53.40 2.46 24.11
CA SER A 294 54.47 2.48 23.10
C SER A 294 54.63 1.29 22.15
N SER A 295 54.26 1.48 20.88
CA SER A 295 55.20 1.45 19.74
C SER A 295 54.47 1.76 18.43
N SER A 296 55.05 2.66 17.66
CA SER A 296 54.66 3.09 16.32
C SER A 296 54.49 1.94 15.35
N SER A 297 53.28 1.72 14.85
CA SER A 297 53.09 1.14 13.52
C SER A 297 51.89 1.78 12.82
N VAL A 298 52.15 2.22 11.60
CA VAL A 298 51.21 2.81 10.66
C VAL A 298 50.17 1.74 10.28
N MET A 299 49.11 1.60 11.09
CA MET A 299 47.92 0.87 10.64
C MET A 299 47.16 1.77 9.67
N ARG A 300 47.27 1.42 8.38
CA ARG A 300 46.27 1.74 7.37
C ARG A 300 44.91 1.47 7.98
N VAL A 301 44.12 2.53 8.16
CA VAL A 301 42.67 2.46 8.32
C VAL A 301 42.16 1.84 7.03
N GLN A 302 42.12 0.51 7.02
CA GLN A 302 41.44 -0.26 6.02
C GLN A 302 39.98 0.11 6.22
N GLU A 303 39.43 0.89 5.29
CA GLU A 303 37.99 1.03 5.06
C GLU A 303 37.43 -0.38 4.83
N ALA A 304 37.26 -1.14 5.92
CA ALA A 304 36.55 -2.38 5.94
C ALA A 304 35.13 -2.00 5.56
N GLY A 305 34.81 -2.28 4.29
CA GLY A 305 33.67 -1.72 3.58
C GLY A 305 32.43 -1.67 4.45
N ASN A 306 31.75 -0.53 4.42
CA ASN A 306 30.38 -0.37 4.89
C ASN A 306 29.52 -1.44 4.20
N GLY A 307 29.52 -2.64 4.78
CA GLY A 307 28.80 -3.78 4.27
C GLY A 307 27.30 -3.56 4.36
N PRO A 308 26.49 -4.53 3.91
CA PRO A 308 25.03 -4.41 3.71
C PRO A 308 24.20 -4.00 4.95
N LYS A 309 24.83 -3.75 6.12
CA LYS A 309 24.22 -3.23 7.33
C LYS A 309 23.57 -1.85 7.17
N GLN A 310 24.05 -1.02 6.24
CA GLN A 310 23.47 0.32 6.04
C GLN A 310 22.14 0.26 5.26
N GLN A 311 21.94 -0.78 4.44
CA GLN A 311 20.74 -0.95 3.62
C GLN A 311 19.52 -1.35 4.45
N LEU A 312 19.72 -2.19 5.48
CA LEU A 312 18.69 -2.51 6.48
C LEU A 312 18.23 -1.30 7.32
N ARG A 313 18.99 -0.20 7.33
CA ARG A 313 18.69 0.99 8.15
C ARG A 313 17.73 1.97 7.47
N ALA A 314 17.61 1.90 6.14
CA ALA A 314 16.76 2.80 5.35
C ALA A 314 15.26 2.42 5.37
N ASP A 315 14.93 1.18 5.74
CA ASP A 315 13.61 0.60 5.48
C ASP A 315 12.55 0.82 6.57
N LEU A 316 12.90 1.38 7.73
CA LEU A 316 11.94 1.67 8.80
C LEU A 316 11.57 3.15 8.80
N LEU A 317 10.84 3.56 7.75
CA LEU A 317 10.09 4.81 7.76
C LEU A 317 9.23 4.87 9.04
N PRO A 318 9.09 6.05 9.67
CA PRO A 318 8.19 6.21 10.79
C PRO A 318 6.77 5.85 10.33
N ILE A 319 6.21 4.78 10.91
CA ILE A 319 4.81 4.42 10.72
C ILE A 319 3.98 5.39 11.57
N PRO A 320 2.95 6.05 11.02
CA PRO A 320 2.06 6.92 11.79
C PRO A 320 1.24 6.11 12.80
N SER A 321 0.96 6.70 13.96
CA SER A 321 0.08 6.12 14.98
C SER A 321 -1.37 6.59 14.80
N PHE A 322 -2.02 6.18 13.70
CA PHE A 322 -3.41 6.54 13.43
C PHE A 322 -4.39 6.03 14.49
N HIS A 323 -4.06 4.94 15.19
CA HIS A 323 -4.81 4.50 16.39
C HIS A 323 -4.85 5.55 17.52
N GLN A 324 -3.91 6.49 17.57
CA GLN A 324 -3.88 7.61 18.52
C GLN A 324 -4.49 8.91 17.95
N HIS A 325 -4.98 8.89 16.71
CA HIS A 325 -5.62 10.06 16.12
C HIS A 325 -6.90 10.42 16.89
N PRO A 326 -7.21 11.71 17.12
CA PRO A 326 -8.39 12.13 17.89
C PRO A 326 -9.69 11.46 17.42
N ASP A 327 -9.93 11.40 16.11
CA ASP A 327 -11.11 10.75 15.54
C ASP A 327 -11.24 9.28 15.92
N MET A 328 -10.11 8.54 15.96
CA MET A 328 -10.10 7.14 16.37
C MET A 328 -10.30 7.03 17.88
N LEU A 329 -9.60 7.85 18.68
CA LEU A 329 -9.74 7.85 20.14
C LEU A 329 -11.18 8.16 20.59
N GLN A 330 -11.90 9.00 19.85
CA GLN A 330 -13.32 9.29 20.10
C GLN A 330 -14.24 8.09 19.83
N GLN A 331 -13.83 7.18 18.94
CA GLN A 331 -14.56 5.95 18.64
C GLN A 331 -14.26 4.82 19.65
N LEU A 332 -13.22 4.96 20.49
CA LEU A 332 -12.84 3.95 21.47
C LEU A 332 -13.60 4.12 22.80
N PRO A 333 -14.09 3.03 23.43
CA PRO A 333 -14.69 3.09 24.77
C PRO A 333 -13.70 3.69 25.78
N GLY A 334 -13.95 4.89 26.30
CA GLY A 334 -13.02 5.54 27.24
C GLY A 334 -11.69 6.01 26.65
N GLY A 335 -11.52 6.02 25.32
CA GLY A 335 -10.33 6.53 24.63
C GLY A 335 -9.05 5.74 24.94
N GLN A 336 -7.99 6.43 25.36
CA GLN A 336 -6.68 5.83 25.67
C GLN A 336 -6.75 4.75 26.75
N ALA A 337 -7.67 4.86 27.71
CA ALA A 337 -7.83 3.90 28.80
C ALA A 337 -8.12 2.48 28.29
N TYR A 338 -8.83 2.36 27.17
CA TYR A 338 -9.13 1.09 26.55
C TYR A 338 -7.93 0.49 25.81
N LEU A 339 -7.12 1.34 25.15
CA LEU A 339 -5.85 0.90 24.56
C LEU A 339 -4.90 0.37 25.63
N ASP A 340 -4.77 1.08 26.75
CA ASP A 340 -3.91 0.68 27.87
C ASP A 340 -4.41 -0.64 28.51
N ALA A 341 -5.72 -0.79 28.67
CA ALA A 341 -6.33 -2.01 29.19
C ALA A 341 -6.11 -3.21 28.25
N ALA A 342 -6.21 -2.99 26.93
CA ALA A 342 -5.93 -4.03 25.95
C ALA A 342 -4.46 -4.48 26.00
N VAL A 343 -3.51 -3.55 26.15
CA VAL A 343 -2.09 -3.87 26.38
C VAL A 343 -1.95 -4.74 27.64
N GLY A 344 -2.57 -4.30 28.75
CA GLY A 344 -2.60 -5.06 30.01
C GLY A 344 -3.07 -6.49 29.79
N CYS A 345 -4.21 -6.66 29.13
CA CYS A 345 -4.81 -7.96 28.82
C CYS A 345 -3.91 -8.88 27.97
N MET A 346 -3.12 -8.31 27.06
CA MET A 346 -2.19 -9.07 26.22
C MET A 346 -0.89 -9.43 26.96
N THR A 347 -0.56 -8.72 28.04
CA THR A 347 0.62 -8.97 28.89
C THR A 347 0.34 -9.87 30.10
N THR A 348 -0.92 -10.00 30.53
CA THR A 348 -1.32 -10.80 31.71
C THR A 348 -1.33 -12.31 31.45
N ILE A 349 -1.03 -12.75 30.23
CA ILE A 349 -0.81 -14.18 29.93
C ILE A 349 0.35 -14.65 30.82
N PRO A 350 0.12 -15.63 31.72
CA PRO A 350 1.03 -15.93 32.82
C PRO A 350 2.46 -16.17 32.30
N PRO A 351 3.47 -15.50 32.87
CA PRO A 351 4.84 -15.49 32.35
C PRO A 351 5.59 -16.82 32.55
N SER A 352 4.89 -17.93 32.76
CA SER A 352 5.51 -19.18 33.19
C SER A 352 6.29 -19.92 32.10
N ASP A 353 6.60 -19.30 30.95
CA ASP A 353 7.66 -19.68 29.97
C ASP A 353 7.55 -18.95 28.61
N TYR A 354 6.53 -18.12 28.37
CA TYR A 354 6.33 -17.47 27.07
C TYR A 354 7.35 -16.37 26.77
N CYS A 355 7.97 -16.44 25.59
CA CYS A 355 8.87 -15.40 25.10
C CYS A 355 8.06 -14.24 24.48
N LEU A 356 8.66 -13.05 24.34
CA LEU A 356 8.02 -11.90 23.68
C LEU A 356 7.53 -12.21 22.25
N ALA A 357 8.15 -13.19 21.58
CA ALA A 357 7.69 -13.65 20.28
C ALA A 357 6.31 -14.33 20.35
N ASP A 358 6.00 -15.04 21.44
CA ASP A 358 4.71 -15.70 21.63
C ASP A 358 3.58 -14.68 21.81
N THR A 359 3.82 -13.63 22.61
CA THR A 359 2.86 -12.53 22.76
C THR A 359 2.56 -11.88 21.41
N LEU A 360 3.60 -11.61 20.60
CA LEU A 360 3.42 -11.04 19.28
C LEU A 360 2.61 -11.97 18.36
N GLN A 361 2.85 -13.28 18.39
CA GLN A 361 2.07 -14.25 17.62
C GLN A 361 0.60 -14.27 18.04
N VAL A 362 0.31 -14.21 19.34
CA VAL A 362 -1.07 -14.10 19.85
C VAL A 362 -1.73 -12.83 19.33
N VAL A 363 -1.06 -11.67 19.43
CA VAL A 363 -1.59 -10.38 18.93
C VAL A 363 -1.89 -10.48 17.45
N MET A 364 -0.98 -11.05 16.65
CA MET A 364 -1.17 -11.22 15.21
C MET A 364 -2.35 -12.14 14.92
N TYR A 365 -2.48 -13.27 15.60
CA TYR A 365 -3.63 -14.16 15.46
C TYR A 365 -4.96 -13.46 15.79
N ARG A 366 -5.02 -12.73 16.91
CA ARG A 366 -6.22 -11.97 17.30
C ARG A 366 -6.57 -10.89 16.27
N THR A 367 -5.56 -10.19 15.76
CA THR A 367 -5.71 -9.17 14.70
C THR A 367 -6.31 -9.79 13.43
N ARG A 368 -5.81 -10.96 13.02
CA ARG A 368 -6.29 -11.67 11.83
C ARG A 368 -7.77 -12.04 11.92
N ILE A 369 -8.23 -12.50 13.09
CA ILE A 369 -9.65 -12.78 13.34
C ILE A 369 -10.48 -11.51 13.15
N CYS A 370 -10.05 -10.40 13.74
CA CYS A 370 -10.77 -9.13 13.63
C CYS A 370 -10.83 -8.64 12.17
N LEU A 371 -9.72 -8.74 11.43
CA LEU A 371 -9.68 -8.39 10.00
C LEU A 371 -10.60 -9.28 9.17
N GLN A 372 -10.63 -10.58 9.44
CA GLN A 372 -11.48 -11.52 8.72
C GLN A 372 -12.97 -11.25 8.99
N ALA A 373 -13.36 -11.07 10.25
CA ALA A 373 -14.72 -10.64 10.60
C ALA A 373 -15.09 -9.30 9.94
N MET A 374 -14.17 -8.35 9.90
CA MET A 374 -14.39 -7.05 9.26
C MET A 374 -14.51 -7.17 7.73
N THR A 375 -13.71 -8.04 7.11
CA THR A 375 -13.80 -8.36 5.68
C THR A 375 -15.19 -8.88 5.34
N HIS A 376 -15.72 -9.81 6.14
CA HIS A 376 -17.08 -10.34 5.97
C HIS A 376 -18.16 -9.28 6.19
N SER A 377 -17.99 -8.41 7.19
CA SER A 377 -18.89 -7.27 7.45
C SER A 377 -18.98 -6.34 6.24
N VAL A 378 -17.84 -5.93 5.68
CA VAL A 378 -17.81 -5.08 4.48
C VAL A 378 -18.36 -5.80 3.26
N GLN A 379 -18.08 -7.09 3.08
CA GLN A 379 -18.68 -7.88 2.00
C GLN A 379 -20.21 -7.95 2.10
N CYS A 380 -20.76 -8.11 3.31
CA CYS A 380 -22.21 -8.10 3.54
C CYS A 380 -22.82 -6.72 3.24
N LEU A 381 -22.14 -5.63 3.64
CA LEU A 381 -22.54 -4.26 3.29
C LEU A 381 -22.59 -4.06 1.77
N LEU A 382 -21.56 -4.51 1.06
CA LEU A 382 -21.51 -4.42 -0.41
C LEU A 382 -22.61 -5.26 -1.06
N GLY A 383 -22.83 -6.49 -0.60
CA GLY A 383 -23.91 -7.36 -1.09
C GLY A 383 -25.29 -6.74 -0.91
N ALA A 384 -25.54 -6.08 0.22
CA ALA A 384 -26.80 -5.41 0.50
C ALA A 384 -27.06 -4.24 -0.47
N THR A 385 -26.03 -3.45 -0.80
CA THR A 385 -26.18 -2.35 -1.79
C THR A 385 -26.51 -2.87 -3.19
N HIS A 386 -25.99 -4.03 -3.58
CA HIS A 386 -26.25 -4.62 -4.89
C HIS A 386 -27.67 -5.20 -5.02
N ALA A 387 -28.26 -5.68 -3.93
CA ALA A 387 -29.59 -6.29 -3.93
C ALA A 387 -30.74 -5.29 -4.17
N GLY A 388 -30.45 -4.02 -4.48
CA GLY A 388 -31.47 -2.98 -4.64
C GLY A 388 -32.24 -2.69 -3.36
N GLN A 389 -31.83 -3.28 -2.23
CA GLN A 389 -32.25 -2.84 -0.92
C GLN A 389 -31.64 -1.45 -0.79
N ALA A 390 -32.47 -0.43 -0.99
CA ALA A 390 -32.17 0.93 -0.61
C ALA A 390 -32.00 0.93 0.91
N LEU A 391 -30.86 0.42 1.37
CA LEU A 391 -30.38 0.58 2.71
C LEU A 391 -30.26 2.09 2.78
N VAL A 392 -31.24 2.73 3.43
CA VAL A 392 -31.20 4.14 3.73
C VAL A 392 -30.08 4.28 4.74
N ILE A 393 -28.85 4.29 4.23
CA ILE A 393 -27.62 4.57 4.97
C ILE A 393 -27.68 6.07 5.20
N SER A 394 -28.58 6.47 6.10
CA SER A 394 -28.69 7.85 6.57
C SER A 394 -27.59 8.18 7.57
N GLY A 395 -26.70 7.23 7.89
CA GLY A 395 -25.61 7.39 8.85
C GLY A 395 -24.25 7.05 8.24
N GLU A 396 -23.22 7.73 8.72
CA GLU A 396 -21.83 7.41 8.41
C GLU A 396 -21.53 5.96 8.78
N VAL A 397 -21.21 5.13 7.79
CA VAL A 397 -20.76 3.75 8.02
C VAL A 397 -19.36 3.81 8.61
N VAL A 398 -19.24 3.53 9.91
CA VAL A 398 -18.01 3.70 10.70
C VAL A 398 -16.80 2.99 10.07
N VAL A 399 -17.00 1.76 9.53
CA VAL A 399 -15.94 1.00 8.85
C VAL A 399 -15.44 1.63 7.54
N LEU A 400 -16.22 2.55 6.96
CA LEU A 400 -15.87 3.31 5.74
C LEU A 400 -15.39 4.73 6.06
N SER A 401 -15.32 5.10 7.35
CA SER A 401 -14.80 6.41 7.76
C SER A 401 -13.32 6.57 7.39
N ALA A 402 -12.86 7.82 7.22
CA ALA A 402 -11.45 8.11 6.97
C ALA A 402 -10.54 7.56 8.09
N ALA A 403 -11.01 7.59 9.34
CA ALA A 403 -10.28 7.04 10.49
C ALA A 403 -10.11 5.51 10.39
N ALA A 404 -11.15 4.79 9.95
CA ALA A 404 -11.09 3.34 9.76
C ALA A 404 -10.12 2.94 8.64
N VAL A 405 -10.15 3.66 7.51
CA VAL A 405 -9.19 3.42 6.42
C VAL A 405 -7.76 3.70 6.88
N ARG A 406 -7.51 4.82 7.57
CA ARG A 406 -6.19 5.15 8.15
C ARG A 406 -5.68 4.07 9.09
N LEU A 407 -6.54 3.49 9.92
CA LEU A 407 -6.15 2.41 10.80
C LEU A 407 -5.69 1.16 10.03
N VAL A 408 -6.41 0.78 8.96
CA VAL A 408 -5.99 -0.34 8.10
C VAL A 408 -4.68 -0.03 7.36
N LEU A 409 -4.45 1.23 6.96
CA LEU A 409 -3.16 1.67 6.40
C LEU A 409 -2.01 1.48 7.39
N GLU A 410 -2.19 1.93 8.65
CA GLU A 410 -1.20 1.70 9.70
C GLU A 410 -0.92 0.21 9.90
N LEU A 411 -1.98 -0.60 9.96
CA LEU A 411 -1.85 -2.03 10.19
C LEU A 411 -1.13 -2.76 9.03
N GLN A 412 -1.40 -2.38 7.78
CA GLN A 412 -0.71 -2.89 6.60
C GLN A 412 0.78 -2.55 6.62
N LEU A 413 1.14 -1.31 6.99
CA LEU A 413 2.53 -0.88 7.15
C LEU A 413 3.24 -1.62 8.29
N LEU A 414 2.55 -1.84 9.43
CA LEU A 414 3.07 -2.64 10.54
C LEU A 414 3.30 -4.10 10.12
N ALA A 415 2.36 -4.71 9.40
CA ALA A 415 2.48 -6.07 8.88
C ALA A 415 3.68 -6.21 7.94
N ALA A 416 3.88 -5.25 7.03
CA ALA A 416 5.05 -5.21 6.15
C ALA A 416 6.37 -5.05 6.93
N ALA A 417 6.40 -4.17 7.95
CA ALA A 417 7.58 -4.02 8.79
C ALA A 417 7.90 -5.29 9.61
N LEU A 418 6.88 -6.00 10.08
CA LEU A 418 7.03 -7.31 10.76
C LEU A 418 7.61 -8.35 9.81
N MET A 419 7.09 -8.42 8.58
CA MET A 419 7.63 -9.30 7.54
C MET A 419 9.11 -9.00 7.25
N GLN A 420 9.49 -7.75 7.05
CA GLN A 420 10.88 -7.37 6.81
C GLN A 420 11.80 -7.81 7.96
N ARG A 421 11.35 -7.68 9.21
CA ARG A 421 12.09 -8.15 10.39
C ARG A 421 12.26 -9.67 10.39
N GLN A 422 11.19 -10.41 10.09
CA GLN A 422 11.24 -11.87 9.99
C GLN A 422 12.18 -12.33 8.87
N HIS A 423 12.20 -11.64 7.74
CA HIS A 423 13.16 -11.90 6.66
C HIS A 423 14.60 -11.61 7.08
N ALA A 424 14.86 -10.49 7.75
CA ALA A 424 16.19 -10.16 8.26
C ALA A 424 16.68 -11.17 9.30
N ALA A 425 15.79 -11.65 10.19
CA ALA A 425 16.11 -12.66 11.19
C ALA A 425 16.34 -14.06 10.58
N SER A 426 15.50 -14.49 9.64
CA SER A 426 15.63 -15.79 8.98
C SER A 426 16.88 -15.90 8.10
N GLN A 427 17.34 -14.79 7.50
CA GLN A 427 18.63 -14.76 6.81
C GLN A 427 19.82 -15.04 7.74
N GLN A 428 19.71 -14.71 9.03
CA GLN A 428 20.74 -15.01 10.03
C GLN A 428 20.64 -16.45 10.57
N GLN A 429 19.44 -17.04 10.60
CA GLN A 429 19.18 -18.35 11.22
C GLN A 429 18.99 -19.50 10.21
N GLN A 430 19.80 -19.51 9.15
CA GLN A 430 19.63 -20.18 7.85
C GLN A 430 19.15 -21.67 7.73
N ARG A 431 18.60 -22.35 8.75
CA ARG A 431 18.19 -23.78 8.66
C ARG A 431 16.97 -24.28 9.45
N GLN A 432 16.21 -23.48 10.22
CA GLN A 432 15.02 -24.02 10.90
C GLN A 432 13.70 -23.62 10.20
N GLY A 433 12.86 -24.63 9.96
CA GLY A 433 11.92 -24.70 8.84
C GLY A 433 10.52 -24.09 9.02
N GLY A 434 9.91 -23.79 7.87
CA GLY A 434 8.60 -24.33 7.44
C GLY A 434 7.30 -23.71 7.95
N ALA A 435 7.29 -22.93 9.03
CA ALA A 435 6.06 -22.26 9.44
C ALA A 435 5.75 -21.07 8.52
N LEU A 436 4.54 -21.02 7.95
CA LEU A 436 4.04 -19.83 7.26
C LEU A 436 4.14 -18.63 8.19
N ASN A 437 4.80 -17.57 7.73
CA ASN A 437 5.04 -16.39 8.54
C ASN A 437 3.70 -15.71 8.82
N ALA A 438 3.31 -15.62 10.09
CA ALA A 438 2.08 -14.93 10.50
C ALA A 438 2.00 -13.49 9.95
N GLY A 439 3.15 -12.86 9.69
CA GLY A 439 3.25 -11.52 9.10
C GLY A 439 2.76 -11.48 7.65
N GLU A 440 2.99 -12.54 6.88
CA GLU A 440 2.55 -12.66 5.49
C GLU A 440 1.02 -12.76 5.42
N ALA A 441 0.45 -13.62 6.25
CA ALA A 441 -1.00 -13.76 6.31
C ALA A 441 -1.69 -12.49 6.80
N LEU A 442 -1.08 -11.77 7.75
CA LEU A 442 -1.57 -10.47 8.20
C LEU A 442 -1.48 -9.42 7.08
N LEU A 443 -0.38 -9.39 6.32
CA LEU A 443 -0.22 -8.47 5.19
C LEU A 443 -1.24 -8.74 4.08
N LEU A 444 -1.49 -10.01 3.76
CA LEU A 444 -2.51 -10.38 2.77
C LEU A 444 -3.91 -9.95 3.21
N GLN A 445 -4.28 -10.23 4.46
CA GLN A 445 -5.60 -9.87 5.00
C GLN A 445 -5.81 -8.35 5.09
N THR A 446 -4.77 -7.60 5.49
CA THR A 446 -4.84 -6.12 5.48
C THR A 446 -4.96 -5.56 4.06
N THR A 447 -4.26 -6.13 3.09
CA THR A 447 -4.37 -5.74 1.67
C THR A 447 -5.78 -5.97 1.14
N GLN A 448 -6.36 -7.15 1.44
CA GLN A 448 -7.73 -7.49 1.06
C GLN A 448 -8.75 -6.53 1.73
N MET A 449 -8.58 -6.26 3.02
CA MET A 449 -9.44 -5.34 3.76
C MET A 449 -9.38 -3.92 3.19
N LEU A 450 -8.18 -3.40 2.92
CA LEU A 450 -8.00 -2.07 2.35
C LEU A 450 -8.65 -1.95 0.96
N HIS A 451 -8.48 -2.96 0.11
CA HIS A 451 -9.18 -3.04 -1.17
C HIS A 451 -10.71 -2.98 -0.98
N LEU A 452 -11.27 -3.82 -0.09
CA LEU A 452 -12.71 -3.83 0.17
C LEU A 452 -13.22 -2.51 0.72
N GLN A 453 -12.48 -1.82 1.59
CA GLN A 453 -12.87 -0.49 2.09
C GLN A 453 -12.88 0.54 0.97
N ILE A 454 -11.84 0.62 0.13
CA ILE A 454 -11.80 1.55 -1.00
C ILE A 454 -13.01 1.31 -1.90
N ARG A 455 -13.29 0.04 -2.25
CA ARG A 455 -14.45 -0.32 -3.05
C ARG A 455 -15.76 0.07 -2.38
N ALA A 456 -15.92 -0.25 -1.09
CA ALA A 456 -17.15 0.00 -0.35
C ALA A 456 -17.43 1.48 -0.17
N VAL A 457 -16.40 2.30 0.05
CA VAL A 457 -16.54 3.75 0.03
C VAL A 457 -17.14 4.21 -1.31
N LEU A 458 -16.60 3.78 -2.44
CA LEU A 458 -17.09 4.20 -3.77
C LEU A 458 -18.52 3.71 -4.04
N GLN A 459 -18.85 2.48 -3.64
CA GLN A 459 -20.18 1.90 -3.89
C GLN A 459 -21.25 2.47 -2.96
N VAL A 460 -20.96 2.61 -1.66
CA VAL A 460 -21.93 3.03 -0.64
C VAL A 460 -22.21 4.52 -0.68
N THR A 461 -21.17 5.35 -0.83
CA THR A 461 -21.35 6.81 -0.83
C THR A 461 -21.92 7.31 -2.15
N GLY A 462 -21.84 6.51 -3.22
CA GLY A 462 -22.04 6.95 -4.59
C GLY A 462 -21.04 8.02 -5.03
N SER A 463 -20.11 8.41 -4.16
CA SER A 463 -19.05 9.35 -4.48
C SER A 463 -18.09 8.66 -5.42
N SER A 464 -17.64 9.43 -6.39
CA SER A 464 -16.76 8.91 -7.40
C SER A 464 -15.30 8.92 -6.95
N SER A 465 -15.02 9.41 -5.73
CA SER A 465 -13.69 9.49 -5.18
C SER A 465 -13.56 9.05 -3.72
N LEU A 466 -12.33 8.74 -3.28
CA LEU A 466 -12.04 8.62 -1.84
C LEU A 466 -12.34 9.93 -1.10
N PRO A 467 -12.57 9.89 0.23
CA PRO A 467 -12.77 11.09 1.03
C PRO A 467 -11.56 12.02 0.84
N PRO A 468 -11.76 13.30 0.51
CA PRO A 468 -10.66 14.23 0.25
C PRO A 468 -9.74 14.35 1.48
N GLU A 469 -10.27 14.20 2.69
CA GLU A 469 -9.50 14.20 3.93
C GLU A 469 -8.51 13.02 4.00
N LEU A 470 -8.86 11.88 3.41
CA LEU A 470 -7.96 10.74 3.33
C LEU A 470 -6.79 11.04 2.38
N LEU A 471 -7.08 11.56 1.18
CA LEU A 471 -6.03 11.83 0.20
C LEU A 471 -5.14 13.01 0.60
N GLN A 472 -5.69 14.02 1.24
CA GLN A 472 -4.93 15.19 1.71
C GLN A 472 -4.09 14.88 2.95
N GLN A 473 -4.64 14.20 3.96
CA GLN A 473 -3.95 14.01 5.25
C GLN A 473 -3.17 12.69 5.31
N ALA A 474 -3.58 11.67 4.55
CA ALA A 474 -2.99 10.33 4.58
C ALA A 474 -2.60 9.81 3.19
N GLY A 475 -2.53 10.68 2.17
CA GLY A 475 -2.21 10.29 0.79
C GLY A 475 -0.85 9.59 0.66
N LEU A 476 0.18 10.10 1.34
CA LEU A 476 1.50 9.47 1.35
C LEU A 476 1.45 8.06 1.96
N GLN A 477 0.74 7.91 3.08
CA GLN A 477 0.59 6.64 3.80
C GLN A 477 -0.21 5.63 2.99
N LEU A 478 -1.23 6.09 2.27
CA LEU A 478 -1.98 5.28 1.32
C LEU A 478 -1.04 4.72 0.24
N LEU A 479 -0.25 5.58 -0.41
CA LEU A 479 0.72 5.15 -1.41
C LEU A 479 1.76 4.18 -0.82
N GLN A 480 2.29 4.46 0.38
CA GLN A 480 3.24 3.55 1.04
C GLN A 480 2.60 2.20 1.38
N ALA A 481 1.36 2.17 1.86
CA ALA A 481 0.65 0.94 2.15
C ALA A 481 0.44 0.13 0.86
N LEU A 482 -0.01 0.77 -0.23
CA LEU A 482 -0.17 0.12 -1.55
C LEU A 482 1.15 -0.46 -2.08
N ALA A 483 2.27 0.24 -1.88
CA ALA A 483 3.59 -0.27 -2.25
C ALA A 483 4.08 -1.44 -1.38
N ALA A 484 3.62 -1.53 -0.13
CA ALA A 484 4.20 -2.46 0.85
C ALA A 484 4.05 -3.95 0.45
N PRO A 485 2.87 -4.46 0.07
CA PRO A 485 2.70 -5.79 -0.54
C PRO A 485 3.64 -6.05 -1.72
N LEU A 486 3.74 -5.09 -2.64
CA LEU A 486 4.56 -5.20 -3.84
C LEU A 486 6.05 -5.29 -3.51
N HIS A 487 6.52 -4.47 -2.57
CA HIS A 487 7.87 -4.56 -2.05
C HIS A 487 8.15 -5.91 -1.38
N GLN A 488 7.20 -6.43 -0.59
CA GLN A 488 7.40 -7.73 0.04
C GLN A 488 7.47 -8.86 -1.00
N LEU A 489 6.62 -8.86 -2.02
CA LEU A 489 6.69 -9.83 -3.12
C LEU A 489 8.01 -9.79 -3.89
N GLN A 490 8.63 -8.61 -3.97
CA GLN A 490 9.95 -8.45 -4.57
C GLN A 490 11.08 -8.97 -3.67
N LEU A 491 10.99 -8.73 -2.36
CA LEU A 491 11.99 -9.17 -1.37
C LEU A 491 11.90 -10.68 -1.08
N CYS A 492 10.69 -11.23 -1.09
CA CYS A 492 10.42 -12.66 -0.93
C CYS A 492 10.80 -13.40 -2.21
N TYR A 493 12.04 -13.90 -2.23
CA TYR A 493 12.70 -14.60 -3.34
C TYR A 493 11.74 -15.43 -4.23
N PRO A 494 11.86 -15.36 -5.57
CA PRO A 494 10.89 -15.93 -6.52
C PRO A 494 10.75 -17.47 -6.50
N GLY A 495 11.50 -18.20 -5.67
CA GLY A 495 11.67 -19.65 -5.81
C GLY A 495 10.80 -20.56 -4.94
N ARG A 496 10.16 -20.09 -3.86
CA ARG A 496 9.52 -21.02 -2.89
C ARG A 496 8.14 -20.64 -2.36
N LEU A 497 7.86 -19.36 -2.13
CA LEU A 497 6.59 -18.94 -1.51
C LEU A 497 5.52 -18.55 -2.55
N LEU A 498 5.95 -17.99 -3.69
CA LEU A 498 5.05 -17.52 -4.74
C LEU A 498 4.24 -18.66 -5.38
N ALA A 499 4.76 -19.88 -5.53
CA ALA A 499 4.05 -20.91 -6.28
C ALA A 499 2.66 -21.29 -5.71
N GLY A 500 2.46 -21.21 -4.39
CA GLY A 500 1.17 -21.55 -3.75
C GLY A 500 0.22 -20.35 -3.57
N LEU A 501 0.77 -19.15 -3.36
CA LEU A 501 -0.02 -17.97 -2.98
C LEU A 501 -0.10 -16.90 -4.08
N ALA A 502 0.74 -16.97 -5.13
CA ALA A 502 0.75 -16.00 -6.22
C ALA A 502 -0.62 -15.72 -6.86
N PRO A 503 -1.49 -16.73 -7.11
CA PRO A 503 -2.80 -16.46 -7.73
C PRO A 503 -3.66 -15.53 -6.87
N HIS A 504 -3.63 -15.73 -5.55
CA HIS A 504 -4.39 -14.92 -4.61
C HIS A 504 -3.81 -13.51 -4.48
N TRP A 505 -2.47 -13.38 -4.40
CA TRP A 505 -1.81 -12.07 -4.33
C TRP A 505 -2.02 -11.25 -5.61
N GLY A 506 -1.90 -11.87 -6.79
CA GLY A 506 -2.09 -11.22 -8.09
C GLY A 506 -3.46 -10.59 -8.21
N THR A 507 -4.48 -11.38 -7.92
CA THR A 507 -5.87 -10.94 -7.94
C THR A 507 -6.10 -9.78 -6.97
N VAL A 508 -5.68 -9.91 -5.71
CA VAL A 508 -5.96 -8.90 -4.67
C VAL A 508 -5.21 -7.58 -4.92
N VAL A 509 -3.92 -7.63 -5.26
CA VAL A 509 -3.11 -6.41 -5.46
C VAL A 509 -3.48 -5.71 -6.76
N GLY A 510 -3.74 -6.46 -7.84
CA GLY A 510 -4.26 -5.90 -9.09
C GLY A 510 -5.60 -5.20 -8.89
N GLN A 511 -6.53 -5.84 -8.18
CA GLN A 511 -7.82 -5.25 -7.82
C GLN A 511 -7.65 -4.02 -6.91
N GLN A 512 -6.66 -4.00 -6.02
CA GLN A 512 -6.41 -2.85 -5.16
C GLN A 512 -5.96 -1.62 -5.97
N LEU A 513 -5.08 -1.78 -6.96
CA LEU A 513 -4.69 -0.70 -7.86
C LEU A 513 -5.85 -0.22 -8.73
N LEU A 514 -6.69 -1.16 -9.21
CA LEU A 514 -7.91 -0.82 -9.92
C LEU A 514 -8.88 -0.01 -9.03
N ALA A 515 -9.04 -0.41 -7.76
CA ALA A 515 -9.90 0.27 -6.81
C ALA A 515 -9.37 1.69 -6.53
N PHE A 516 -8.06 1.83 -6.32
CA PHE A 516 -7.41 3.11 -6.13
C PHE A 516 -7.54 4.02 -7.35
N ARG A 517 -7.37 3.50 -8.57
CA ARG A 517 -7.60 4.24 -9.81
C ARG A 517 -9.05 4.72 -9.90
N ALA A 518 -10.02 3.84 -9.70
CA ALA A 518 -11.45 4.19 -9.75
C ALA A 518 -11.79 5.29 -8.73
N ALA A 519 -11.29 5.14 -7.51
CA ALA A 519 -11.40 6.11 -6.42
C ALA A 519 -10.71 7.44 -6.68
N GLY A 520 -9.73 7.45 -7.55
CA GLY A 520 -8.96 8.62 -7.82
C GLY A 520 -9.48 9.41 -9.02
N ALA A 521 -9.98 8.70 -10.02
CA ALA A 521 -10.44 9.23 -11.29
C ALA A 521 -11.84 9.84 -11.22
N GLY A 522 -12.57 9.68 -10.12
CA GLY A 522 -13.94 10.18 -10.09
C GLY A 522 -14.87 9.34 -10.96
N MET A 523 -14.60 8.04 -11.14
CA MET A 523 -15.41 7.18 -12.01
C MET A 523 -16.47 6.42 -11.21
N PRO A 524 -17.77 6.52 -11.57
CA PRO A 524 -18.79 5.69 -10.94
C PRO A 524 -18.51 4.22 -11.27
N VAL A 525 -18.67 3.35 -10.27
CA VAL A 525 -18.30 1.92 -10.32
C VAL A 525 -18.93 1.18 -11.52
N MET A 526 -20.08 1.65 -12.01
CA MET A 526 -20.81 1.07 -13.14
C MET A 526 -20.40 1.58 -14.55
N ARG A 527 -19.55 2.61 -14.68
CA ARG A 527 -19.16 3.20 -16.00
C ARG A 527 -17.65 3.32 -16.22
N VAL A 528 -16.88 2.32 -15.81
CA VAL A 528 -15.45 2.27 -16.16
C VAL A 528 -15.30 1.69 -17.58
N GLY A 529 -15.70 2.43 -18.62
CA GLY A 529 -15.89 1.79 -19.93
C GLY A 529 -15.95 2.62 -21.22
N VAL A 530 -15.88 3.95 -21.21
CA VAL A 530 -16.00 4.72 -22.46
C VAL A 530 -15.02 5.88 -22.45
N HIS A 531 -14.33 6.11 -23.57
CA HIS A 531 -13.41 7.23 -23.83
C HIS A 531 -13.89 8.51 -23.12
N ALA A 532 -13.26 8.79 -21.98
CA ALA A 532 -13.64 9.90 -21.14
C ALA A 532 -12.93 11.16 -21.66
N SER A 533 -13.50 11.81 -22.67
CA SER A 533 -13.02 13.14 -23.09
C SER A 533 -13.30 14.22 -22.04
N VAL A 534 -14.11 13.90 -21.01
CA VAL A 534 -14.38 14.77 -19.86
C VAL A 534 -14.35 13.94 -18.58
N VAL A 535 -13.15 13.51 -18.15
CA VAL A 535 -12.97 13.00 -16.78
C VAL A 535 -13.11 14.21 -15.84
N PRO A 536 -13.96 14.15 -14.79
CA PRO A 536 -13.94 15.15 -13.74
C PRO A 536 -12.50 15.36 -13.25
N GLN A 537 -12.11 16.56 -12.85
CA GLN A 537 -10.79 16.80 -12.28
C GLN A 537 -10.63 15.93 -11.02
N GLY A 538 -10.07 14.73 -11.22
CA GLY A 538 -9.98 13.71 -10.18
C GLY A 538 -9.01 14.15 -9.09
N GLN A 539 -8.96 13.39 -8.01
CA GLN A 539 -8.04 13.66 -6.92
C GLN A 539 -6.64 13.03 -7.17
N LEU A 540 -6.47 12.16 -8.18
CA LEU A 540 -5.15 11.57 -8.51
C LEU A 540 -4.13 12.59 -8.96
N PRO A 541 -4.43 13.56 -9.86
CA PRO A 541 -3.49 14.63 -10.17
C PRO A 541 -3.01 15.39 -8.93
N ALA A 542 -3.92 15.70 -8.01
CA ALA A 542 -3.58 16.40 -6.76
C ALA A 542 -2.69 15.54 -5.85
N LEU A 543 -3.02 14.25 -5.70
CA LEU A 543 -2.22 13.31 -4.92
C LEU A 543 -0.83 13.09 -5.53
N ALA A 544 -0.75 12.98 -6.86
CA ALA A 544 0.50 12.84 -7.60
C ALA A 544 1.36 14.11 -7.51
N ALA A 545 0.75 15.30 -7.49
CA ALA A 545 1.45 16.56 -7.26
C ALA A 545 1.94 16.71 -5.81
N ALA A 546 1.17 16.25 -4.83
CA ALA A 546 1.54 16.30 -3.42
C ALA A 546 2.69 15.32 -3.08
N HIS A 547 2.66 14.13 -3.68
CA HIS A 547 3.57 13.03 -3.35
C HIS A 547 4.13 12.29 -4.59
N PRO A 548 4.79 13.00 -5.52
CA PRO A 548 5.25 12.41 -6.78
C PRO A 548 6.24 11.26 -6.56
N GLU A 549 7.12 11.37 -5.55
CA GLU A 549 8.10 10.32 -5.24
C GLU A 549 7.44 9.00 -4.87
N ALA A 550 6.45 9.04 -3.96
CA ALA A 550 5.77 7.86 -3.46
C ALA A 550 4.81 7.28 -4.51
N TYR A 551 4.17 8.16 -5.29
CA TYR A 551 3.25 7.74 -6.35
C TYR A 551 4.02 6.99 -7.45
N SER A 552 5.13 7.56 -7.94
CA SER A 552 5.99 6.88 -8.90
C SER A 552 6.60 5.60 -8.32
N ALA A 553 6.97 5.57 -7.03
CA ALA A 553 7.48 4.36 -6.38
C ALA A 553 6.45 3.21 -6.35
N VAL A 554 5.17 3.49 -6.10
CA VAL A 554 4.11 2.46 -6.16
C VAL A 554 4.04 1.84 -7.56
N LEU A 555 3.97 2.68 -8.59
CA LEU A 555 3.90 2.21 -9.98
C LEU A 555 5.13 1.41 -10.37
N ASP A 556 6.31 1.94 -10.04
CA ASP A 556 7.59 1.29 -10.26
C ASP A 556 7.66 -0.09 -9.59
N CYS A 557 7.13 -0.23 -8.37
CA CYS A 557 7.08 -1.50 -7.67
C CYS A 557 6.05 -2.45 -8.26
N PHE A 558 4.90 -1.93 -8.70
CA PHE A 558 3.92 -2.74 -9.39
C PHE A 558 4.49 -3.33 -10.68
N LEU A 559 5.06 -2.48 -11.54
CA LEU A 559 5.60 -2.84 -12.85
C LEU A 559 6.76 -3.85 -12.79
N ARG A 560 7.51 -3.84 -11.70
CA ARG A 560 8.56 -4.84 -11.41
C ARG A 560 8.05 -6.13 -10.80
N SER A 561 6.87 -6.10 -10.20
CA SER A 561 6.33 -7.29 -9.55
C SER A 561 5.96 -8.34 -10.60
N PRO A 562 5.97 -9.64 -10.26
CA PRO A 562 5.47 -10.68 -11.15
C PRO A 562 3.96 -10.51 -11.44
N LEU A 563 3.26 -9.68 -10.66
CA LEU A 563 1.82 -9.43 -10.78
C LEU A 563 1.45 -8.44 -11.90
N ALA A 564 2.43 -7.72 -12.46
CA ALA A 564 2.16 -6.82 -13.58
C ALA A 564 1.93 -7.65 -14.85
N GLU A 565 0.70 -8.06 -15.09
CA GLU A 565 0.24 -8.79 -16.28
C GLU A 565 -0.08 -7.85 -17.46
N PRO A 566 -0.15 -8.35 -18.70
CA PRO A 566 -0.50 -7.56 -19.89
C PRO A 566 -1.74 -6.67 -19.69
N LEU A 567 -2.82 -7.20 -19.10
CA LEU A 567 -4.06 -6.46 -18.85
C LEU A 567 -3.89 -5.33 -17.82
N THR A 568 -3.08 -5.56 -16.80
CA THR A 568 -2.86 -4.58 -15.73
C THR A 568 -1.85 -3.49 -16.12
N MET A 569 -1.06 -3.70 -17.17
CA MET A 569 -0.13 -2.69 -17.69
C MET A 569 -0.84 -1.42 -18.16
N PHE A 570 -2.05 -1.55 -18.70
CA PHE A 570 -2.89 -0.42 -19.09
C PHE A 570 -3.23 0.47 -17.90
N LEU A 571 -3.56 -0.13 -16.75
CA LEU A 571 -3.81 0.62 -15.52
C LEU A 571 -2.58 1.37 -15.06
N ALA A 572 -1.43 0.69 -15.05
CA ALA A 572 -0.18 1.30 -14.61
C ALA A 572 0.21 2.47 -15.53
N ALA A 573 0.05 2.31 -16.85
CA ALA A 573 0.27 3.34 -17.84
C ALA A 573 -0.67 4.55 -17.64
N ASP A 574 -1.97 4.33 -17.52
CA ASP A 574 -2.94 5.40 -17.28
C ASP A 574 -2.64 6.17 -15.98
N MET A 575 -2.38 5.44 -14.89
CA MET A 575 -2.00 6.04 -13.62
C MET A 575 -0.66 6.80 -13.68
N PHE A 576 0.26 6.40 -14.56
CA PHE A 576 1.58 7.02 -14.72
C PHE A 576 1.50 8.44 -15.34
N VAL A 577 0.43 8.74 -16.08
CA VAL A 577 0.22 10.08 -16.67
C VAL A 577 0.16 11.16 -15.60
N HIS A 578 -0.42 10.88 -14.42
CA HIS A 578 -0.57 11.85 -13.35
C HIS A 578 0.76 12.34 -12.72
N PRO A 579 1.65 11.48 -12.20
CA PRO A 579 2.94 11.94 -11.68
C PRO A 579 3.83 12.53 -12.77
N LEU A 580 3.72 12.03 -14.01
CA LEU A 580 4.44 12.59 -15.16
C LEU A 580 4.03 14.05 -15.41
N ALA A 581 2.72 14.31 -15.51
CA ALA A 581 2.18 15.67 -15.71
C ALA A 581 2.50 16.58 -14.52
N ALA A 582 2.39 16.09 -13.29
CA ALA A 582 2.71 16.86 -12.09
C ALA A 582 4.17 17.30 -12.05
N VAL A 583 5.12 16.38 -12.29
CA VAL A 583 6.55 16.69 -12.29
C VAL A 583 6.92 17.62 -13.45
N LEU A 584 6.49 17.33 -14.69
CA LEU A 584 6.81 18.16 -15.85
C LEU A 584 6.13 19.54 -15.82
N GLY A 585 5.01 19.67 -15.12
CA GLY A 585 4.29 20.92 -14.94
C GLY A 585 4.82 21.84 -13.83
N SER A 586 5.82 21.39 -13.04
CA SER A 586 6.34 22.14 -11.89
C SER A 586 7.86 22.18 -11.86
N GLN A 587 8.42 23.39 -12.00
CA GLN A 587 9.87 23.61 -11.89
C GLN A 587 10.41 23.22 -10.49
N GLU A 588 9.61 23.40 -9.43
CA GLU A 588 9.99 22.99 -8.08
C GLU A 588 10.16 21.47 -7.99
N LEU A 589 9.22 20.70 -8.55
CA LEU A 589 9.30 19.24 -8.56
C LEU A 589 10.44 18.73 -9.46
N LEU A 590 10.73 19.40 -10.58
CA LEU A 590 11.92 19.13 -11.39
C LEU A 590 13.24 19.42 -10.63
N GLY A 591 13.24 20.43 -9.76
CA GLY A 591 14.35 20.70 -8.83
C GLY A 591 14.54 19.60 -7.78
N ARG A 592 13.50 18.83 -7.46
CA ARG A 592 13.56 17.70 -6.51
C ARG A 592 14.07 16.43 -7.19
N SER A 593 15.39 16.25 -7.16
CA SER A 593 16.06 15.09 -7.76
C SER A 593 15.48 13.71 -7.42
N VAL A 594 14.88 13.53 -6.23
CA VAL A 594 14.25 12.26 -5.82
C VAL A 594 12.95 12.01 -6.59
N ALA A 595 12.11 13.04 -6.80
CA ALA A 595 10.88 12.93 -7.58
C ALA A 595 11.18 12.51 -9.02
N VAL A 596 12.16 13.17 -9.64
CA VAL A 596 12.58 12.87 -11.01
C VAL A 596 13.20 11.47 -11.11
N ALA A 597 14.03 11.06 -10.15
CA ALA A 597 14.61 9.72 -10.14
C ALA A 597 13.54 8.62 -9.98
N SER A 598 12.56 8.81 -9.10
CA SER A 598 11.42 7.88 -8.95
C SER A 598 10.58 7.80 -10.22
N LEU A 599 10.30 8.94 -10.86
CA LEU A 599 9.56 9.00 -12.12
C LEU A 599 10.30 8.27 -13.26
N VAL A 600 11.60 8.51 -13.38
CA VAL A 600 12.48 7.83 -14.36
C VAL A 600 12.52 6.33 -14.11
N SER A 601 12.61 5.89 -12.85
CA SER A 601 12.58 4.47 -12.51
C SER A 601 11.25 3.83 -12.93
N ALA A 602 10.12 4.45 -12.58
CA ALA A 602 8.79 3.99 -12.96
C ALA A 602 8.61 3.90 -14.49
N LEU A 603 9.03 4.93 -15.23
CA LEU A 603 8.99 4.96 -16.69
C LEU A 603 9.83 3.83 -17.31
N THR A 604 11.03 3.62 -16.79
CA THR A 604 11.94 2.58 -17.31
C THR A 604 11.39 1.18 -17.00
N SER A 605 10.82 0.97 -15.81
CA SER A 605 10.11 -0.26 -15.46
C SER A 605 8.90 -0.51 -16.38
N LEU A 606 8.12 0.53 -16.69
CA LEU A 606 6.96 0.44 -17.60
C LEU A 606 7.39 -0.02 -18.99
N VAL A 607 8.43 0.60 -19.54
CA VAL A 607 8.91 0.30 -20.88
C VAL A 607 9.59 -1.07 -20.96
N LYS A 608 10.40 -1.45 -19.97
CA LYS A 608 10.97 -2.80 -19.91
C LYS A 608 9.88 -3.88 -19.89
N ARG A 609 8.79 -3.64 -19.16
CA ARG A 609 7.71 -4.60 -19.03
C ARG A 609 6.93 -4.69 -20.34
N ALA A 610 6.74 -3.54 -21.01
CA ALA A 610 6.18 -3.51 -22.35
C ALA A 610 7.04 -4.26 -23.38
N VAL A 611 8.36 -4.07 -23.38
CA VAL A 611 9.30 -4.81 -24.24
C VAL A 611 9.18 -6.31 -24.00
N GLN A 612 9.18 -6.76 -22.75
CA GLN A 612 9.03 -8.19 -22.42
C GLN A 612 7.75 -8.78 -22.96
N PHE A 613 6.62 -8.07 -22.81
CA PHE A 613 5.34 -8.56 -23.31
C PHE A 613 5.27 -8.58 -24.83
N THR A 614 5.85 -7.60 -25.51
CA THR A 614 6.00 -7.62 -26.97
C THR A 614 6.85 -8.79 -27.45
N GLN A 615 7.99 -9.05 -26.80
CA GLN A 615 8.86 -10.19 -27.13
C GLN A 615 8.18 -11.54 -26.83
N ALA A 616 7.44 -11.63 -25.73
CA ALA A 616 6.65 -12.81 -25.39
C ALA A 616 5.56 -13.05 -26.44
N ALA A 617 4.84 -12.01 -26.86
CA ALA A 617 3.84 -12.07 -27.92
C ALA A 617 4.44 -12.59 -29.24
N ALA A 618 5.61 -12.07 -29.64
CA ALA A 618 6.32 -12.52 -30.82
C ALA A 618 6.74 -13.99 -30.73
N SER A 619 7.25 -14.41 -29.58
CA SER A 619 7.62 -15.81 -29.32
C SER A 619 6.40 -16.74 -29.37
N MET A 620 5.26 -16.30 -28.83
CA MET A 620 3.99 -17.05 -28.87
C MET A 620 3.47 -17.19 -30.30
N GLN A 621 3.57 -16.15 -31.13
CA GLN A 621 3.15 -16.20 -32.53
C GLN A 621 4.03 -17.17 -33.35
N GLN A 622 5.34 -17.23 -33.07
CA GLN A 622 6.25 -18.17 -33.72
C GLN A 622 6.01 -19.63 -33.29
N ALA A 623 5.57 -19.83 -32.04
CA ALA A 623 5.33 -21.16 -31.48
C ALA A 623 3.91 -21.71 -31.74
N ALA A 624 2.91 -20.84 -31.95
CA ALA A 624 1.51 -21.24 -32.03
C ALA A 624 1.05 -21.57 -33.46
N ALA A 625 0.19 -22.59 -33.56
CA ALA A 625 -0.67 -22.87 -34.70
C ALA A 625 -1.79 -21.76 -34.81
N PRO A 626 -2.72 -21.80 -35.80
CA PRO A 626 -3.55 -20.64 -36.16
C PRO A 626 -4.26 -20.00 -34.96
N TRP A 627 -4.43 -18.67 -35.04
CA TRP A 627 -5.02 -17.82 -34.01
C TRP A 627 -6.27 -18.48 -33.37
N PRO A 628 -6.38 -18.53 -32.04
CA PRO A 628 -7.48 -19.23 -31.39
C PRO A 628 -8.81 -18.57 -31.77
N ALA A 629 -9.63 -19.29 -32.53
CA ALA A 629 -10.96 -18.83 -32.95
C ALA A 629 -11.92 -18.68 -31.76
N ASP A 630 -11.68 -19.41 -30.66
CA ASP A 630 -12.53 -19.44 -29.46
C ASP A 630 -12.00 -18.54 -28.31
N ALA A 631 -11.51 -17.34 -28.64
CA ALA A 631 -10.99 -16.38 -27.66
C ALA A 631 -12.03 -15.86 -26.63
N ALA A 632 -13.32 -16.17 -26.82
CA ALA A 632 -14.40 -15.71 -25.95
C ALA A 632 -14.53 -16.48 -24.62
N SER A 633 -13.81 -17.58 -24.42
CA SER A 633 -13.79 -18.28 -23.13
C SER A 633 -12.91 -17.55 -22.10
N GLY A 634 -13.35 -17.46 -20.83
CA GLY A 634 -12.68 -16.64 -19.81
C GLY A 634 -11.20 -16.98 -19.54
N GLU A 635 -10.79 -18.24 -19.70
CA GLU A 635 -9.37 -18.64 -19.60
C GLU A 635 -8.54 -18.18 -20.81
N GLY A 636 -9.18 -17.84 -21.93
CA GLY A 636 -8.54 -17.32 -23.14
C GLY A 636 -8.16 -15.83 -23.05
N CYS A 637 -8.69 -15.08 -22.08
CA CYS A 637 -8.52 -13.62 -22.02
C CYS A 637 -7.06 -13.21 -21.76
N GLU A 638 -6.38 -13.84 -20.80
CA GLU A 638 -4.98 -13.53 -20.46
C GLU A 638 -4.04 -13.84 -21.65
N ARG A 639 -4.25 -15.00 -22.28
CA ARG A 639 -3.48 -15.41 -23.46
C ARG A 639 -3.72 -14.47 -24.64
N THR A 640 -4.97 -14.08 -24.87
CA THR A 640 -5.33 -13.12 -25.93
C THR A 640 -4.72 -11.76 -25.67
N ALA A 641 -4.77 -11.27 -24.43
CA ALA A 641 -4.15 -10.01 -24.03
C ALA A 641 -2.62 -10.03 -24.22
N ALA A 642 -1.96 -11.16 -23.93
CA ALA A 642 -0.54 -11.33 -24.17
C ALA A 642 -0.20 -11.28 -25.66
N ILE A 643 -0.95 -11.99 -26.53
CA ILE A 643 -0.71 -12.00 -27.98
C ILE A 643 -0.99 -10.63 -28.60
N CYS A 644 -2.03 -9.93 -28.13
CA CYS A 644 -2.43 -8.63 -28.66
C CYS A 644 -1.64 -7.45 -28.07
N TYR A 645 -0.66 -7.70 -27.19
CA TYR A 645 0.08 -6.65 -26.50
C TYR A 645 0.79 -5.63 -27.43
N PRO A 646 1.28 -5.97 -28.63
CA PRO A 646 1.87 -4.97 -29.54
C PRO A 646 0.93 -3.82 -29.92
N ALA A 647 -0.39 -4.05 -29.95
CA ALA A 647 -1.37 -2.98 -30.15
C ALA A 647 -1.39 -1.99 -28.98
N PHE A 648 -1.04 -2.40 -27.76
CA PHE A 648 -0.90 -1.47 -26.63
C PHE A 648 0.33 -0.58 -26.75
N VAL A 649 1.42 -1.09 -27.33
CA VAL A 649 2.66 -0.32 -27.44
C VAL A 649 2.46 0.96 -28.26
N THR A 650 1.59 0.94 -29.26
CA THR A 650 1.21 2.16 -30.01
C THR A 650 0.53 3.18 -29.10
N SER A 651 -0.40 2.74 -28.25
CA SER A 651 -1.07 3.59 -27.25
C SER A 651 -0.11 4.11 -26.19
N LEU A 652 0.87 3.29 -25.77
CA LEU A 652 1.91 3.68 -24.82
C LEU A 652 2.80 4.80 -25.40
N VAL A 653 3.20 4.67 -26.67
CA VAL A 653 3.97 5.73 -27.35
C VAL A 653 3.16 7.02 -27.44
N ASP A 654 1.92 6.93 -27.90
CA ASP A 654 1.08 8.11 -28.13
C ASP A 654 0.67 8.80 -26.83
N CYS A 655 0.10 8.06 -25.88
CA CYS A 655 -0.47 8.63 -24.66
C CYS A 655 0.59 9.00 -23.61
N ILE A 656 1.73 8.29 -23.56
CA ILE A 656 2.73 8.48 -22.51
C ILE A 656 4.01 9.09 -23.04
N LEU A 657 4.65 8.48 -24.05
CA LEU A 657 5.95 8.99 -24.50
C LEU A 657 5.82 10.33 -25.21
N SER A 658 4.83 10.51 -26.09
CA SER A 658 4.59 11.80 -26.77
C SER A 658 4.16 12.89 -25.78
N ALA A 659 3.29 12.55 -24.82
CA ALA A 659 2.90 13.47 -23.76
C ALA A 659 4.08 13.87 -22.86
N ALA A 660 4.92 12.91 -22.47
CA ALA A 660 6.15 13.13 -21.70
C ALA A 660 7.13 14.01 -22.47
N ALA A 661 7.39 13.71 -23.74
CA ALA A 661 8.29 14.48 -24.59
C ALA A 661 7.80 15.93 -24.76
N SER A 662 6.49 16.10 -24.96
CA SER A 662 5.87 17.42 -25.03
C SER A 662 5.99 18.19 -23.71
N GLY A 663 5.80 17.52 -22.58
CA GLY A 663 6.01 18.12 -21.25
C GLY A 663 7.47 18.48 -20.99
N VAL A 664 8.43 17.65 -21.42
CA VAL A 664 9.87 17.92 -21.37
C VAL A 664 10.21 19.17 -22.17
N TRP A 665 9.68 19.31 -23.40
CA TRP A 665 9.87 20.50 -24.22
C TRP A 665 9.31 21.77 -23.58
N LYS A 666 8.08 21.71 -23.05
CA LYS A 666 7.45 22.83 -22.33
C LYS A 666 8.25 23.23 -21.08
N ALA A 667 8.73 22.25 -20.32
CA ALA A 667 9.56 22.50 -19.15
C ALA A 667 10.92 23.12 -19.53
N ALA A 668 11.58 22.60 -20.57
CA ALA A 668 12.84 23.12 -21.08
C ALA A 668 12.72 24.59 -21.51
N THR A 669 11.69 24.92 -22.30
CA THR A 669 11.44 26.28 -22.77
C THR A 669 11.11 27.24 -21.63
N ALA A 670 10.33 26.79 -20.63
CA ALA A 670 10.05 27.58 -19.43
C ALA A 670 11.32 27.89 -18.62
N ILE A 671 12.18 26.89 -18.41
CA ILE A 671 13.46 27.04 -17.69
C ILE A 671 14.41 27.97 -18.45
N SER A 672 14.51 27.82 -19.77
CA SER A 672 15.34 28.68 -20.63
C SER A 672 14.92 30.15 -20.51
N LYS A 673 13.61 30.43 -20.53
CA LYS A 673 13.06 31.78 -20.33
C LYS A 673 13.30 32.36 -18.92
N ALA A 674 13.36 31.51 -17.89
CA ALA A 674 13.58 31.95 -16.51
C ALA A 674 15.05 32.23 -16.16
N SER A 675 15.99 31.76 -17.00
CA SER A 675 17.44 31.76 -16.73
C SER A 675 18.09 33.15 -16.63
N SER A 676 17.37 34.24 -16.91
CA SER A 676 17.83 35.61 -16.67
C SER A 676 18.02 35.96 -15.19
N SER A 677 17.54 35.11 -14.28
CA SER A 677 17.68 35.25 -12.83
C SER A 677 18.51 34.09 -12.25
N SER A 678 19.74 34.39 -11.78
CA SER A 678 20.76 33.43 -11.32
C SER A 678 20.40 32.66 -10.05
N SER A 679 19.34 31.85 -10.07
CA SER A 679 18.94 30.96 -8.98
C SER A 679 19.49 29.56 -9.19
N SER A 680 20.11 28.97 -8.16
CA SER A 680 20.71 27.63 -8.20
C SER A 680 19.70 26.51 -8.47
N SER A 681 18.43 26.69 -8.08
CA SER A 681 17.34 25.73 -8.32
C SER A 681 17.04 25.51 -9.79
N SER A 682 17.24 26.52 -10.65
CA SER A 682 16.99 26.41 -12.09
C SER A 682 17.92 25.39 -12.77
N SER A 683 19.18 25.32 -12.33
CA SER A 683 20.18 24.41 -12.90
C SER A 683 19.85 22.93 -12.64
N GLN A 684 19.33 22.60 -11.44
CA GLN A 684 18.87 21.23 -11.13
C GLN A 684 17.62 20.86 -11.92
N ALA A 685 16.67 21.79 -12.09
CA ALA A 685 15.51 21.55 -12.94
C ALA A 685 15.93 21.30 -14.39
N ALA A 686 16.85 22.10 -14.94
CA ALA A 686 17.40 21.88 -16.28
C ALA A 686 18.05 20.50 -16.42
N ALA A 687 18.92 20.12 -15.48
CA ALA A 687 19.57 18.81 -15.48
C ALA A 687 18.56 17.65 -15.37
N SER A 688 17.50 17.82 -14.59
CA SER A 688 16.39 16.86 -14.47
C SER A 688 15.59 16.72 -15.77
N VAL A 689 15.34 17.82 -16.49
CA VAL A 689 14.67 17.79 -17.81
C VAL A 689 15.56 17.09 -18.84
N ALA A 690 16.86 17.37 -18.86
CA ALA A 690 17.83 16.65 -19.71
C ALA A 690 17.87 15.15 -19.40
N LEU A 691 17.84 14.77 -18.11
CA LEU A 691 17.74 13.36 -17.69
C LEU A 691 16.48 12.69 -18.23
N LEU A 692 15.32 13.32 -18.09
CA LEU A 692 14.05 12.79 -18.61
C LEU A 692 14.07 12.65 -20.13
N ALA A 693 14.63 13.62 -20.85
CA ALA A 693 14.79 13.55 -22.31
C ALA A 693 15.64 12.34 -22.73
N VAL A 694 16.79 12.11 -22.10
CA VAL A 694 17.64 10.95 -22.41
C VAL A 694 16.93 9.62 -22.09
N VAL A 695 16.22 9.56 -20.96
CA VAL A 695 15.46 8.37 -20.56
C VAL A 695 14.35 8.08 -21.58
N LEU A 696 13.62 9.10 -22.02
CA LEU A 696 12.59 8.95 -23.06
C LEU A 696 13.18 8.48 -24.39
N ALA A 697 14.34 9.00 -24.79
CA ALA A 697 15.04 8.53 -26.00
C ALA A 697 15.39 7.05 -25.89
N ARG A 698 15.84 6.61 -24.70
CA ARG A 698 16.08 5.19 -24.41
C ARG A 698 14.80 4.36 -24.49
N CYS A 699 13.71 4.86 -23.91
CA CYS A 699 12.42 4.18 -23.95
C CYS A 699 11.93 3.99 -25.39
N VAL A 700 12.05 5.01 -26.23
CA VAL A 700 11.71 4.95 -27.66
C VAL A 700 12.53 3.89 -28.37
N VAL A 701 13.86 3.88 -28.20
CA VAL A 701 14.74 2.87 -28.83
C VAL A 701 14.35 1.45 -28.41
N GLN A 702 14.11 1.24 -27.12
CA GLN A 702 13.77 -0.09 -26.60
C GLN A 702 12.44 -0.61 -27.15
N LEU A 703 11.41 0.24 -27.24
CA LEU A 703 10.14 -0.14 -27.84
C LEU A 703 10.25 -0.33 -29.36
N ALA A 704 11.01 0.51 -30.06
CA ALA A 704 11.26 0.37 -31.49
C ALA A 704 11.95 -0.96 -31.82
N ASP A 705 13.03 -1.30 -31.09
CA ASP A 705 13.75 -2.56 -31.28
C ASP A 705 12.85 -3.78 -30.98
N ALA A 706 12.00 -3.70 -29.94
CA ALA A 706 11.05 -4.78 -29.60
C ALA A 706 9.95 -4.95 -30.64
N MET A 707 9.40 -3.84 -31.15
CA MET A 707 8.38 -3.84 -32.20
C MET A 707 8.93 -4.31 -33.55
N GLU A 708 10.16 -3.94 -33.89
CA GLU A 708 10.85 -4.42 -35.08
C GLU A 708 11.11 -5.93 -35.00
N ALA A 709 11.52 -6.44 -33.81
CA ALA A 709 11.67 -7.87 -33.58
C ALA A 709 10.34 -8.64 -33.63
N ALA A 710 9.24 -8.02 -33.21
CA ALA A 710 7.90 -8.59 -33.31
C ALA A 710 7.36 -8.62 -34.75
N GLY A 711 7.79 -7.68 -35.59
CA GLY A 711 7.38 -7.56 -36.99
C GLY A 711 6.01 -6.90 -37.19
N PRO A 712 5.76 -6.32 -38.38
CA PRO A 712 4.50 -5.63 -38.70
C PRO A 712 3.29 -6.57 -38.74
N GLN A 713 3.50 -7.87 -39.01
CA GLN A 713 2.41 -8.86 -39.06
C GLN A 713 1.76 -9.04 -37.68
N LEU A 714 2.56 -9.09 -36.61
CA LEU A 714 2.03 -9.25 -35.26
C LEU A 714 1.26 -8.01 -34.82
N LEU A 715 1.80 -6.82 -35.11
CA LEU A 715 1.10 -5.57 -34.85
C LEU A 715 -0.23 -5.53 -35.61
N PHE A 716 -0.24 -5.95 -36.87
CA PHE A 716 -1.44 -5.99 -37.68
C PHE A 716 -2.50 -6.95 -37.14
N GLN A 717 -2.08 -8.16 -36.76
CA GLN A 717 -2.99 -9.13 -36.15
C GLN A 717 -3.52 -8.63 -34.79
N ALA A 718 -2.66 -8.02 -33.97
CA ALA A 718 -3.04 -7.46 -32.68
C ALA A 718 -4.02 -6.29 -32.83
N LEU A 719 -3.81 -5.38 -33.79
CA LEU A 719 -4.74 -4.28 -34.09
C LEU A 719 -6.03 -4.79 -34.72
N GLY A 720 -5.95 -5.79 -35.59
CA GLY A 720 -7.09 -6.45 -36.22
C GLY A 720 -7.98 -7.19 -35.22
N ALA A 721 -7.40 -7.70 -34.12
CA ALA A 721 -8.13 -8.31 -33.01
C ALA A 721 -8.93 -7.29 -32.18
N LYS A 722 -8.75 -5.98 -32.43
CA LYS A 722 -9.42 -4.84 -31.77
C LYS A 722 -9.55 -5.03 -30.26
N PRO A 723 -8.42 -5.22 -29.54
CA PRO A 723 -8.48 -5.46 -28.12
C PRO A 723 -8.96 -4.19 -27.41
N GLY A 724 -10.21 -4.20 -26.96
CA GLY A 724 -10.75 -3.15 -26.10
C GLY A 724 -10.39 -3.46 -24.65
N TYR A 725 -9.48 -2.70 -24.07
CA TYR A 725 -9.08 -2.87 -22.68
C TYR A 725 -9.98 -2.04 -21.79
N HIS A 726 -11.17 -2.57 -21.51
CA HIS A 726 -12.03 -2.03 -20.46
C HIS A 726 -11.83 -2.81 -19.17
N MET A 727 -11.96 -2.10 -18.07
CA MET A 727 -11.89 -2.70 -16.74
C MET A 727 -13.11 -2.23 -15.98
N THR A 728 -14.23 -2.90 -16.21
CA THR A 728 -15.45 -2.66 -15.46
C THR A 728 -15.46 -3.48 -14.18
N TRP A 729 -16.06 -2.92 -13.13
CA TRP A 729 -16.43 -3.70 -11.96
C TRP A 729 -17.74 -4.41 -12.30
N VAL A 730 -17.65 -5.63 -12.83
CA VAL A 730 -18.86 -6.41 -13.10
C VAL A 730 -19.42 -6.92 -11.77
N PRO A 731 -20.69 -6.63 -11.44
CA PRO A 731 -21.36 -7.16 -10.25
C PRO A 731 -21.73 -8.63 -10.47
N CYS A 732 -20.76 -9.52 -10.66
CA CYS A 732 -20.98 -10.97 -10.80
C CYS A 732 -20.61 -11.69 -9.48
N GLY A 733 -21.38 -11.43 -8.42
CA GLY A 733 -21.19 -12.07 -7.11
C GLY A 733 -19.94 -11.61 -6.32
N MET A 734 -19.43 -12.48 -5.45
CA MET A 734 -18.25 -12.23 -4.60
C MET A 734 -16.92 -12.24 -5.39
N GLU A 735 -16.89 -12.88 -6.56
CA GLU A 735 -15.71 -12.99 -7.42
C GLU A 735 -15.77 -11.95 -8.54
N GLN A 736 -14.88 -10.97 -8.48
CA GLN A 736 -14.78 -9.94 -9.52
C GLN A 736 -13.97 -10.49 -10.69
N ARG A 737 -14.50 -10.34 -11.91
CA ARG A 737 -13.73 -10.53 -13.13
C ARG A 737 -13.48 -9.19 -13.81
N ILE A 738 -12.25 -9.04 -14.28
CA ILE A 738 -11.90 -8.01 -15.24
C ILE A 738 -12.38 -8.55 -16.60
N GLU A 739 -13.41 -7.93 -17.18
CA GLU A 739 -13.88 -8.30 -18.51
C GLU A 739 -13.25 -7.39 -19.56
N LEU A 740 -12.51 -8.00 -20.49
CA LEU A 740 -12.03 -7.34 -21.69
C LEU A 740 -13.22 -7.11 -22.64
N VAL A 741 -13.76 -5.89 -22.66
CA VAL A 741 -14.83 -5.53 -23.60
C VAL A 741 -14.20 -5.13 -24.94
N GLN A 742 -14.36 -5.92 -26.00
CA GLN A 742 -13.94 -5.50 -27.33
C GLN A 742 -14.73 -4.26 -27.77
N LEU A 743 -14.07 -3.10 -27.86
CA LEU A 743 -14.64 -1.93 -28.54
C LEU A 743 -14.30 -2.05 -30.03
N PHE A 744 -15.34 -2.32 -30.82
CA PHE A 744 -15.22 -2.33 -32.26
C PHE A 744 -15.28 -0.88 -32.78
N SER A 745 -14.20 -0.41 -33.41
CA SER A 745 -14.29 0.61 -34.45
C SER A 745 -13.99 -0.04 -35.80
N ASP A 746 -14.77 0.29 -36.81
CA ASP A 746 -14.70 -0.29 -38.15
C ASP A 746 -13.50 0.25 -38.93
N CYS A 747 -12.31 -0.28 -38.65
CA CYS A 747 -11.12 -0.09 -39.48
C CYS A 747 -11.03 -1.12 -40.60
N GLU A 748 -12.14 -1.39 -41.31
CA GLU A 748 -12.10 -2.22 -42.52
C GLU A 748 -11.36 -1.46 -43.62
N GLY A 749 -10.24 -2.01 -44.11
CA GLY A 749 -9.49 -1.49 -45.26
C GLY A 749 -8.10 -0.91 -44.99
N ILE A 750 -7.64 -0.83 -43.73
CA ILE A 750 -6.27 -0.38 -43.43
C ILE A 750 -5.28 -1.52 -43.76
N THR A 751 -4.33 -1.27 -44.67
CA THR A 751 -3.30 -2.25 -45.03
C THR A 751 -2.23 -2.40 -43.94
N GLU A 752 -1.56 -3.55 -43.88
CA GLU A 752 -0.42 -3.82 -42.97
C GLU A 752 0.65 -2.71 -43.05
N LYS A 753 0.94 -2.24 -44.27
CA LYS A 753 1.90 -1.16 -44.51
C LYS A 753 1.49 0.14 -43.83
N LEU A 754 0.21 0.49 -43.92
CA LEU A 754 -0.31 1.73 -43.37
C LEU A 754 -0.28 1.72 -41.83
N GLN A 755 -0.55 0.58 -41.19
CA GLN A 755 -0.42 0.44 -39.74
C GLN A 755 1.03 0.55 -39.26
N TRP A 756 1.98 -0.03 -40.01
CA TRP A 756 3.40 0.13 -39.71
C TRP A 756 3.86 1.59 -39.87
N GLN A 757 3.35 2.30 -40.88
CA GLN A 757 3.60 3.74 -41.03
C GLN A 757 3.02 4.54 -39.87
N PHE A 758 1.80 4.24 -39.41
CA PHE A 758 1.22 4.89 -38.23
C PHE A 758 2.08 4.69 -36.97
N TRP A 759 2.62 3.48 -36.78
CA TRP A 759 3.58 3.22 -35.71
C TRP A 759 4.83 4.11 -35.83
N GLN A 760 5.44 4.17 -37.01
CA GLN A 760 6.62 5.00 -37.25
C GLN A 760 6.34 6.48 -37.01
N LEU A 761 5.18 6.98 -37.46
CA LEU A 761 4.73 8.35 -37.23
C LEU A 761 4.50 8.65 -35.74
N GLY A 762 3.87 7.73 -35.00
CA GLY A 762 3.70 7.86 -33.55
C GLY A 762 5.05 7.99 -32.83
N VAL A 763 6.04 7.18 -33.23
CA VAL A 763 7.40 7.27 -32.68
C VAL A 763 8.07 8.60 -33.06
N LEU A 764 7.96 9.04 -34.31
CA LEU A 764 8.50 10.34 -34.74
C LEU A 764 7.85 11.51 -33.97
N GLY A 765 6.54 11.42 -33.71
CA GLY A 765 5.80 12.38 -32.89
C GLY A 765 6.28 12.43 -31.43
N ALA A 766 6.78 11.32 -30.87
CA ALA A 766 7.41 11.30 -29.55
C ALA A 766 8.85 11.84 -29.56
N VAL A 767 9.63 11.57 -30.63
CA VAL A 767 11.05 11.99 -30.71
C VAL A 767 11.17 13.50 -30.97
N GLN A 768 10.31 14.08 -31.79
CA GLN A 768 10.43 15.50 -32.18
C GLN A 768 10.41 16.46 -30.98
N PRO A 769 9.43 16.42 -30.05
CA PRO A 769 9.42 17.33 -28.90
C PRO A 769 10.61 17.11 -27.96
N LEU A 770 11.09 15.86 -27.84
CA LEU A 770 12.26 15.52 -27.04
C LEU A 770 13.51 16.24 -27.54
N LEU A 771 13.73 16.24 -28.85
CA LEU A 771 14.86 16.91 -29.46
C LEU A 771 14.75 18.44 -29.35
N LEU A 772 13.55 18.99 -29.57
CA LEU A 772 13.27 20.42 -29.34
C LEU A 772 13.52 20.84 -27.88
N GLY A 773 13.20 19.97 -26.92
CA GLY A 773 13.50 20.16 -25.51
C GLY A 773 15.00 20.24 -25.23
N LEU A 774 15.79 19.31 -25.80
CA LEU A 774 17.25 19.32 -25.65
C LEU A 774 17.90 20.57 -26.29
N GLN A 775 17.35 21.05 -27.40
CA GLN A 775 17.77 22.31 -28.03
C GLN A 775 17.44 23.53 -27.17
N ALA A 776 16.25 23.59 -26.58
CA ALA A 776 15.86 24.68 -25.69
C ALA A 776 16.74 24.79 -24.42
N LEU A 777 17.30 23.67 -23.95
CA LEU A 777 18.26 23.63 -22.84
C LEU A 777 19.68 24.07 -23.24
N GLY A 778 19.93 24.38 -24.51
CA GLY A 778 21.28 24.67 -25.02
C GLY A 778 22.19 23.43 -25.08
N SER A 779 21.64 22.24 -24.85
CA SER A 779 22.37 20.97 -25.00
C SER A 779 22.55 20.58 -26.47
N VAL A 780 21.86 21.27 -27.39
CA VAL A 780 21.93 21.07 -28.84
C VAL A 780 22.05 22.44 -29.51
N GLY A 781 23.23 22.77 -30.03
CA GLY A 781 23.44 24.00 -30.82
C GLY A 781 22.61 24.00 -32.11
N ALA A 782 21.92 25.11 -32.38
CA ALA A 782 21.20 25.29 -33.64
C ALA A 782 22.19 25.26 -34.84
N PRO A 783 21.90 24.49 -35.90
CA PRO A 783 22.74 24.49 -37.09
C PRO A 783 22.64 25.87 -37.76
N GLY A 784 23.74 26.63 -37.80
CA GLY A 784 23.88 27.82 -38.67
C GLY A 784 24.12 29.17 -37.99
N CYS A 785 23.97 29.32 -36.67
CA CYS A 785 24.26 30.61 -35.99
C CYS A 785 25.70 30.77 -35.49
N GLY A 786 26.56 29.76 -35.66
CA GLY A 786 27.92 29.73 -35.11
C GLY A 786 29.01 30.44 -35.91
N GLY A 787 28.70 31.00 -37.08
CA GLY A 787 29.71 31.54 -38.00
C GLY A 787 30.41 32.83 -37.57
N GLN A 788 29.95 33.54 -36.53
CA GLN A 788 30.45 34.88 -36.23
C GLN A 788 30.80 35.19 -34.77
N LEU A 789 30.44 34.34 -33.80
CA LEU A 789 30.67 34.62 -32.37
C LEU A 789 31.88 33.87 -31.76
N GLN A 790 32.33 32.74 -32.33
CA GLN A 790 33.50 32.02 -31.80
C GLN A 790 34.86 32.65 -32.14
N ALA A 791 34.90 33.58 -33.11
CA ALA A 791 36.13 34.32 -33.43
C ALA A 791 36.47 35.41 -32.40
N VAL A 792 35.51 35.85 -31.58
CA VAL A 792 35.73 36.96 -30.62
C VAL A 792 36.09 36.44 -29.22
N GLU A 793 35.62 35.27 -28.80
CA GLU A 793 35.96 34.69 -27.49
C GLU A 793 37.38 34.08 -27.42
N THR A 794 37.95 33.69 -28.55
CA THR A 794 39.35 33.21 -28.60
C THR A 794 40.37 34.35 -28.58
N GLU A 795 39.97 35.59 -28.91
CA GLU A 795 40.82 36.78 -28.80
C GLU A 795 40.75 37.44 -27.40
N ALA A 796 39.62 37.29 -26.70
CA ALA A 796 39.48 37.79 -25.32
C ALA A 796 40.16 36.91 -24.25
N ALA A 797 40.31 35.60 -24.50
CA ALA A 797 40.98 34.68 -23.58
C ALA A 797 42.53 34.80 -23.58
N ALA A 798 43.12 35.45 -24.59
CA ALA A 798 44.56 35.67 -24.66
C ALA A 798 45.05 36.93 -23.90
N ALA A 799 44.14 37.77 -23.39
CA ALA A 799 44.49 39.03 -22.72
C ALA A 799 44.39 39.00 -21.18
N ALA A 800 44.03 37.86 -20.56
CA ALA A 800 43.78 37.76 -19.12
C ALA A 800 44.85 36.97 -18.33
N ALA A 801 46.13 37.10 -18.70
CA ALA A 801 47.26 36.60 -17.91
C ALA A 801 48.03 37.79 -17.29
N GLY A 802 47.49 38.35 -16.21
CA GLY A 802 48.16 39.33 -15.35
C GLY A 802 48.32 38.78 -13.92
N PRO A 803 49.45 39.01 -13.23
CA PRO A 803 49.70 38.46 -11.91
C PRO A 803 48.92 39.24 -10.83
N ASN A 804 48.23 38.51 -9.95
CA ASN A 804 47.53 39.06 -8.79
C ASN A 804 48.54 39.47 -7.70
N GLU A 805 48.77 40.76 -7.53
CA GLU A 805 49.32 41.34 -6.30
C GLU A 805 48.20 41.63 -5.30
N ALA A 806 48.47 41.28 -4.04
CA ALA A 806 47.62 41.55 -2.90
C ALA A 806 47.55 43.06 -2.62
N SER A 807 46.35 43.57 -2.32
CA SER A 807 46.18 44.88 -1.70
C SER A 807 44.88 44.92 -0.89
N SER A 808 45.07 45.01 0.42
CA SER A 808 44.10 45.37 1.44
C SER A 808 43.55 46.79 1.25
N SER A 809 42.25 47.00 1.42
CA SER A 809 41.74 48.24 2.06
C SER A 809 40.30 48.11 2.57
N SER A 810 40.22 48.25 3.89
CA SER A 810 39.13 48.74 4.74
C SER A 810 38.02 49.59 4.10
N SER A 811 36.79 49.35 4.55
CA SER A 811 35.76 50.39 4.69
C SER A 811 34.89 50.10 5.92
N ASN A 812 35.18 50.82 7.01
CA ASN A 812 34.36 50.95 8.21
C ASN A 812 33.31 52.05 7.99
N SER A 813 32.04 51.80 8.33
CA SER A 813 31.04 52.80 8.77
C SER A 813 29.90 52.05 9.47
N SER A 814 29.90 52.00 10.80
CA SER A 814 29.24 52.92 11.75
C SER A 814 27.74 52.66 11.98
N ASN A 815 27.49 51.91 13.05
CA ASN A 815 26.39 51.93 14.03
C ASN A 815 25.14 52.79 13.79
N VAL A 816 23.97 52.14 13.89
CA VAL A 816 22.75 52.67 14.56
C VAL A 816 22.06 51.51 15.31
N PRO A 817 21.75 51.60 16.62
CA PRO A 817 21.00 50.57 17.33
C PRO A 817 19.52 50.97 17.44
N THR A 818 18.61 50.09 17.06
CA THR A 818 17.24 50.11 17.59
C THR A 818 16.71 48.69 17.72
N SER A 819 16.36 48.38 18.95
CA SER A 819 15.77 47.17 19.49
C SER A 819 14.43 46.80 18.88
N ALA A 820 14.29 45.56 18.40
CA ALA A 820 13.06 44.77 18.52
C ALA A 820 13.37 43.28 18.38
N THR A 821 12.99 42.53 19.40
CA THR A 821 13.25 41.13 19.66
C THR A 821 12.38 40.22 18.81
N CYS A 822 12.94 39.53 17.82
CA CYS A 822 12.30 38.37 17.17
C CYS A 822 13.38 37.33 16.81
N GLY A 823 13.25 36.11 17.34
CA GLY A 823 14.23 35.03 17.23
C GLY A 823 14.58 34.67 15.79
N SER A 824 15.84 34.92 15.43
CA SER A 824 16.40 34.71 14.10
C SER A 824 16.92 33.28 13.97
N SER A 825 16.30 32.52 13.06
CA SER A 825 16.83 31.29 12.48
C SER A 825 18.21 31.57 11.87
N THR A 826 19.23 30.87 12.35
CA THR A 826 20.60 30.94 11.82
C THR A 826 20.61 30.66 10.31
N SER A 827 20.90 31.70 9.52
CA SER A 827 21.17 31.62 8.08
C SER A 827 22.54 30.99 7.86
N SER A 828 22.60 29.66 7.83
CA SER A 828 23.80 28.94 7.37
C SER A 828 23.82 28.95 5.84
N SER A 829 24.78 29.68 5.25
CA SER A 829 25.08 29.69 3.83
C SER A 829 25.32 28.27 3.30
N SER A 830 24.29 27.64 2.73
CA SER A 830 24.34 26.34 2.08
C SER A 830 24.92 26.47 0.66
N SER A 831 26.15 26.97 0.54
CA SER A 831 26.84 27.07 -0.74
C SER A 831 27.42 25.71 -1.12
N GLY A 832 26.80 25.03 -2.08
CA GLY A 832 27.46 23.95 -2.84
C GLY A 832 26.82 22.57 -2.82
N GLN A 833 25.48 22.43 -2.66
CA GLN A 833 24.87 21.16 -3.08
C GLN A 833 25.10 21.00 -4.59
N GLN A 834 25.98 20.07 -4.98
CA GLN A 834 26.25 19.74 -6.37
C GLN A 834 24.93 19.40 -7.07
N VAL A 835 24.72 20.03 -8.23
CA VAL A 835 23.61 19.73 -9.13
C VAL A 835 23.77 18.28 -9.58
N LYS A 836 22.84 17.43 -9.18
CA LYS A 836 22.81 16.04 -9.60
C LYS A 836 22.56 16.01 -11.11
N TRP A 837 23.42 15.26 -11.80
CA TRP A 837 23.36 15.01 -13.25
C TRP A 837 23.67 16.23 -14.14
N SER A 838 24.36 17.25 -13.62
CA SER A 838 24.78 18.43 -14.40
C SER A 838 25.54 18.09 -15.69
N HIS A 839 26.29 16.98 -15.71
CA HIS A 839 26.99 16.49 -16.89
C HIS A 839 26.06 16.29 -18.11
N LEU A 840 24.76 16.04 -17.90
CA LEU A 840 23.79 15.87 -18.98
C LEU A 840 23.51 17.17 -19.74
N LEU A 841 23.68 18.34 -19.11
CA LEU A 841 23.56 19.63 -19.79
C LEU A 841 24.69 19.85 -20.80
N HIS A 842 25.83 19.20 -20.59
CA HIS A 842 27.04 19.30 -21.40
C HIS A 842 27.23 18.10 -22.35
N LEU A 843 26.16 17.37 -22.70
CA LEU A 843 26.24 16.16 -23.53
C LEU A 843 26.91 16.40 -24.88
N GLN A 844 26.60 17.52 -25.55
CA GLN A 844 27.19 17.86 -26.84
C GLN A 844 28.69 18.14 -26.74
N GLN A 845 29.13 18.83 -25.67
CA GLN A 845 30.54 19.14 -25.43
C GLN A 845 31.33 17.88 -25.05
N SER A 846 30.70 16.99 -24.28
CA SER A 846 31.34 15.77 -23.77
C SER A 846 31.28 14.58 -24.75
N SER A 847 30.47 14.64 -25.82
CA SER A 847 30.27 13.53 -26.75
C SER A 847 30.30 13.94 -28.22
N PRO A 848 31.44 13.79 -28.91
CA PRO A 848 31.54 14.14 -30.33
C PRO A 848 30.65 13.25 -31.21
N GLU A 849 30.45 11.98 -30.84
CA GLU A 849 29.56 11.05 -31.55
C GLU A 849 28.10 11.54 -31.52
N CYS A 850 27.64 12.02 -30.36
CA CYS A 850 26.30 12.57 -30.22
C CYS A 850 26.14 13.85 -31.02
N ALA A 851 27.15 14.74 -30.97
CA ALA A 851 27.15 15.98 -31.73
C ALA A 851 27.13 15.71 -33.25
N ALA A 852 27.89 14.71 -33.71
CA ALA A 852 27.94 14.31 -35.11
C ALA A 852 26.61 13.68 -35.59
N ALA A 853 26.04 12.76 -34.82
CA ALA A 853 24.75 12.15 -35.13
C ALA A 853 23.64 13.21 -35.24
N LEU A 854 23.66 14.18 -34.33
CA LEU A 854 22.72 15.28 -34.31
C LEU A 854 22.91 16.24 -35.49
N ALA A 855 24.14 16.62 -35.82
CA ALA A 855 24.44 17.45 -36.98
C ALA A 855 24.02 16.77 -38.29
N ALA A 856 24.31 15.46 -38.42
CA ALA A 856 23.89 14.66 -39.57
C ALA A 856 22.37 14.59 -39.68
N PHE A 857 21.68 14.37 -38.56
CA PHE A 857 20.23 14.36 -38.50
C PHE A 857 19.64 15.72 -38.92
N CYS A 858 20.09 16.83 -38.31
CA CYS A 858 19.59 18.17 -38.61
C CYS A 858 19.85 18.59 -40.06
N GLY A 859 21.03 18.27 -40.59
CA GLY A 859 21.37 18.58 -41.99
C GLY A 859 20.51 17.84 -43.00
N LYS A 860 20.06 16.62 -42.65
CA LYS A 860 19.20 15.80 -43.51
C LYS A 860 17.71 16.17 -43.41
N TRP A 861 17.26 16.60 -42.24
CA TRP A 861 15.83 16.87 -41.95
C TRP A 861 15.58 18.27 -41.36
N PRO A 862 15.88 19.35 -42.10
CA PRO A 862 15.76 20.72 -41.59
C PRO A 862 14.31 21.13 -41.26
N MET A 863 13.34 20.71 -42.08
CA MET A 863 11.91 21.00 -41.86
C MET A 863 11.34 20.36 -40.58
N TRP A 864 12.02 19.33 -40.04
CA TRP A 864 11.53 18.62 -38.85
C TRP A 864 11.55 19.48 -37.58
N TRP A 865 12.23 20.62 -37.61
CA TRP A 865 12.33 21.52 -36.47
C TRP A 865 11.29 22.64 -36.51
N GLU A 866 10.66 22.87 -37.67
CA GLU A 866 9.80 24.02 -37.94
C GLU A 866 8.31 23.66 -37.89
N GLU A 867 7.93 22.45 -38.31
CA GLU A 867 6.53 22.02 -38.37
C GLU A 867 6.32 20.73 -37.57
N LEU A 868 5.21 20.65 -36.81
CA LEU A 868 4.85 19.47 -36.05
C LEU A 868 4.55 18.30 -37.01
N VAL A 869 5.20 17.16 -36.79
CA VAL A 869 5.00 15.93 -37.58
C VAL A 869 3.52 15.65 -37.83
N PRO A 870 2.63 15.63 -36.83
CA PRO A 870 1.21 15.35 -37.04
C PRO A 870 0.52 16.27 -38.08
N ASP A 871 0.88 17.56 -38.10
CA ASP A 871 0.26 18.54 -39.00
C ASP A 871 0.74 18.33 -40.44
N SER A 872 2.04 18.05 -40.62
CA SER A 872 2.62 17.73 -41.93
C SER A 872 2.04 16.44 -42.53
N TYR A 873 1.61 15.47 -41.71
CA TYR A 873 1.09 14.17 -42.16
C TYR A 873 -0.44 14.07 -42.21
N ALA A 874 -1.19 14.91 -41.48
CA ALA A 874 -2.66 14.95 -41.56
C ALA A 874 -3.16 15.32 -42.97
N HIS A 875 -2.39 16.13 -43.70
CA HIS A 875 -2.63 16.43 -45.11
C HIS A 875 -2.26 15.29 -46.07
N ALA A 876 -1.36 14.39 -45.65
CA ALA A 876 -0.82 13.30 -46.47
C ALA A 876 -1.68 12.04 -46.46
N THR A 877 -2.40 11.75 -45.36
CA THR A 877 -3.25 10.55 -45.23
C THR A 877 -4.44 10.53 -46.19
N GLY A 878 -4.80 11.66 -46.79
CA GLY A 878 -5.81 11.75 -47.85
C GLY A 878 -5.30 11.43 -49.27
N SER A 879 -3.98 11.31 -49.48
CA SER A 879 -3.36 11.15 -50.81
C SER A 879 -2.50 9.88 -50.90
N ASN A 880 -3.00 8.88 -51.62
CA ASN A 880 -2.60 7.46 -51.54
C ASN A 880 -1.18 7.04 -51.96
N ALA A 881 -0.20 7.91 -52.30
CA ALA A 881 0.91 7.43 -53.15
C ALA A 881 2.39 7.80 -52.89
N VAL A 882 2.80 8.73 -51.99
CA VAL A 882 4.20 9.24 -52.09
C VAL A 882 5.04 9.31 -50.80
N LEU A 883 4.50 9.19 -49.58
CA LEU A 883 5.30 9.44 -48.36
C LEU A 883 6.00 8.23 -47.72
N GLU A 884 5.79 7.00 -48.20
CA GLU A 884 6.33 5.78 -47.57
C GLU A 884 7.87 5.77 -47.39
N PRO A 885 8.71 6.00 -48.43
CA PRO A 885 10.16 5.88 -48.28
C PRO A 885 10.74 6.97 -47.36
N THR A 886 10.16 8.17 -47.38
CA THR A 886 10.62 9.31 -46.57
C THR A 886 10.37 9.06 -45.08
N ILE A 887 9.16 8.61 -44.71
CA ILE A 887 8.82 8.30 -43.30
C ILE A 887 9.74 7.21 -42.75
N LYS A 888 9.95 6.14 -43.52
CA LYS A 888 10.79 5.02 -43.11
C LYS A 888 12.24 5.46 -42.86
N GLN A 889 12.79 6.29 -43.75
CA GLN A 889 14.15 6.79 -43.58
C GLN A 889 14.26 7.76 -42.40
N GLN A 890 13.32 8.69 -42.26
CA GLN A 890 13.30 9.64 -41.15
C GLN A 890 13.19 8.92 -39.80
N PHE A 891 12.33 7.90 -39.71
CA PHE A 891 12.24 7.02 -38.55
C PHE A 891 13.58 6.35 -38.24
N ALA A 892 14.24 5.74 -39.22
CA ALA A 892 15.53 5.08 -39.01
C ALA A 892 16.60 6.06 -38.48
N ASP A 893 16.71 7.23 -39.10
CA ASP A 893 17.66 8.27 -38.69
C ASP A 893 17.34 8.80 -37.26
N ALA A 894 16.06 8.95 -36.93
CA ALA A 894 15.61 9.43 -35.63
C ALA A 894 15.94 8.43 -34.51
N ILE A 895 15.72 7.13 -34.77
CA ILE A 895 16.09 6.08 -33.83
C ILE A 895 17.62 6.01 -33.69
N GLU A 896 18.38 6.16 -34.77
CA GLU A 896 19.85 6.18 -34.71
C GLU A 896 20.38 7.37 -33.90
N LEU A 897 19.79 8.55 -34.05
CA LEU A 897 20.06 9.69 -33.18
C LEU A 897 19.74 9.38 -31.71
N CYS A 898 18.59 8.78 -31.42
CA CYS A 898 18.24 8.37 -30.06
C CYS A 898 19.24 7.35 -29.49
N ARG A 899 19.71 6.39 -30.30
CA ARG A 899 20.76 5.43 -29.90
C ARG A 899 22.08 6.15 -29.57
N ALA A 900 22.48 7.14 -30.37
CA ALA A 900 23.67 7.95 -30.12
C ALA A 900 23.55 8.76 -28.83
N LEU A 901 22.39 9.39 -28.58
CA LEU A 901 22.09 10.12 -27.34
C LEU A 901 22.21 9.20 -26.11
N VAL A 902 21.58 8.02 -26.15
CA VAL A 902 21.60 7.06 -25.05
C VAL A 902 23.01 6.48 -24.81
N ALA A 903 23.78 6.29 -25.87
CA ALA A 903 25.18 5.85 -25.75
C ALA A 903 26.09 6.95 -25.15
N ALA A 904 25.78 8.21 -25.43
CA ALA A 904 26.53 9.37 -24.92
C ALA A 904 26.21 9.69 -23.46
N ALA A 905 25.02 9.35 -22.99
CA ALA A 905 24.47 9.77 -21.71
C ALA A 905 24.28 8.57 -20.75
N PRO A 906 25.34 8.11 -20.07
CA PRO A 906 25.22 7.15 -18.98
C PRO A 906 24.22 7.63 -17.93
N LEU A 907 23.21 6.81 -17.66
CA LEU A 907 22.09 7.17 -16.79
C LEU A 907 22.39 6.74 -15.35
N PRO A 908 22.35 7.68 -14.39
CA PRO A 908 22.82 7.41 -13.03
C PRO A 908 21.71 6.99 -12.06
N VAL A 909 20.50 6.75 -12.55
CA VAL A 909 19.33 6.33 -11.75
C VAL A 909 18.75 4.98 -12.17
N VAL A 910 19.21 4.45 -13.30
CA VAL A 910 18.69 3.21 -13.91
C VAL A 910 19.81 2.27 -14.31
N CYS A 911 19.48 1.01 -14.58
CA CYS A 911 20.47 0.06 -15.07
C CYS A 911 20.99 0.50 -16.44
N ASN A 912 22.30 0.72 -16.60
CA ASN A 912 22.87 1.21 -17.85
C ASN A 912 22.89 0.16 -18.99
N ASN A 913 22.70 -1.13 -18.68
CA ASN A 913 22.56 -2.15 -19.73
C ASN A 913 21.21 -1.95 -20.46
N PRO A 914 21.19 -1.56 -21.75
CA PRO A 914 19.95 -1.36 -22.51
C PRO A 914 19.17 -2.65 -22.69
N SER A 915 19.85 -3.81 -22.69
CA SER A 915 19.26 -5.15 -22.81
C SER A 915 18.95 -5.79 -21.45
N CYS A 916 18.90 -5.00 -20.38
CA CYS A 916 18.56 -5.51 -19.05
C CYS A 916 17.07 -5.85 -18.97
N GLU A 917 16.75 -7.12 -19.16
CA GLU A 917 15.41 -7.69 -18.93
C GLU A 917 15.18 -8.08 -17.46
N SER A 918 16.23 -8.15 -16.63
CA SER A 918 16.05 -8.57 -15.24
C SER A 918 15.29 -7.53 -14.42
N PHE A 919 14.11 -7.92 -13.94
CA PHE A 919 13.31 -7.22 -12.93
C PHE A 919 13.67 -7.62 -11.49
N SER A 920 14.83 -8.24 -11.28
CA SER A 920 15.18 -8.82 -9.98
C SER A 920 15.08 -7.80 -8.83
N ALA A 921 14.17 -8.10 -7.88
CA ALA A 921 13.90 -7.64 -6.51
C ALA A 921 14.22 -6.19 -6.06
N THR A 922 15.31 -5.60 -6.53
CA THR A 922 15.74 -4.25 -6.19
C THR A 922 15.24 -3.26 -7.23
N SER A 923 14.69 -2.13 -6.78
CA SER A 923 14.21 -1.08 -7.69
C SER A 923 15.31 -0.58 -8.62
N GLU A 924 15.04 -0.01 -9.80
CA GLU A 924 16.17 0.52 -10.61
C GLU A 924 16.99 1.54 -9.82
N ALA A 925 16.29 2.34 -9.00
CA ALA A 925 16.88 3.23 -8.02
C ALA A 925 17.65 2.52 -6.90
N ALA A 926 17.25 1.33 -6.42
CA ALA A 926 17.89 0.59 -5.33
C ALA A 926 18.92 -0.47 -5.79
N ALA A 927 18.75 -1.07 -6.96
CA ALA A 927 19.66 -2.03 -7.61
C ALA A 927 21.03 -1.39 -7.93
N SER A 928 21.07 -0.07 -7.82
CA SER A 928 22.23 0.80 -7.82
C SER A 928 23.26 0.58 -6.70
N CYS A 929 23.10 -0.43 -5.86
CA CYS A 929 24.06 -0.80 -4.82
C CYS A 929 25.48 -1.03 -5.35
N LYS A 930 25.62 -1.29 -6.65
CA LYS A 930 26.90 -1.47 -7.34
C LYS A 930 27.09 -0.34 -8.34
N ALA A 931 27.62 0.77 -7.83
CA ALA A 931 28.17 1.83 -8.66
C ALA A 931 29.47 1.35 -9.31
N CYS A 932 29.66 1.67 -10.59
CA CYS A 932 30.97 1.55 -11.21
C CYS A 932 31.96 2.42 -10.43
N ALA A 933 33.03 1.81 -9.92
CA ALA A 933 34.00 2.50 -9.07
C ALA A 933 34.66 3.71 -9.74
N GLY A 934 34.66 3.78 -11.07
CA GLY A 934 35.18 4.92 -11.82
C GLY A 934 34.19 6.08 -11.88
N CYS A 935 33.00 5.85 -12.42
CA CYS A 935 32.10 6.92 -12.84
C CYS A 935 30.76 6.96 -12.11
N GLY A 936 30.51 6.05 -11.16
CA GLY A 936 29.26 6.01 -10.43
C GLY A 936 28.06 5.41 -11.18
N CYS A 937 28.19 5.00 -12.46
CA CYS A 937 27.13 4.31 -13.21
C CYS A 937 26.58 3.10 -12.46
N ARG A 938 25.27 2.90 -12.55
CA ARG A 938 24.58 1.85 -11.79
C ARG A 938 24.14 0.71 -12.69
N TYR A 939 24.29 -0.51 -12.18
CA TYR A 939 23.89 -1.76 -12.82
C TYR A 939 23.17 -2.65 -11.82
N CYS A 940 22.06 -3.26 -12.22
CA CYS A 940 21.30 -4.15 -11.33
C CYS A 940 22.02 -5.46 -11.01
N SER A 941 22.99 -5.86 -11.83
CA SER A 941 23.77 -7.08 -11.63
C SER A 941 25.16 -6.96 -12.26
N VAL A 942 26.09 -7.81 -11.80
CA VAL A 942 27.42 -7.94 -12.40
C VAL A 942 27.31 -8.42 -13.86
N ALA A 943 26.31 -9.24 -14.18
CA ALA A 943 26.05 -9.69 -15.55
C ALA A 943 25.69 -8.50 -16.45
N CYS A 944 24.80 -7.61 -16.00
CA CYS A 944 24.47 -6.39 -16.74
C CYS A 944 25.66 -5.46 -16.91
N GLN A 945 26.48 -5.28 -15.87
CA GLN A 945 27.71 -4.49 -15.97
C GLN A 945 28.69 -5.10 -16.99
N LYS A 946 28.85 -6.43 -17.01
CA LYS A 946 29.71 -7.13 -17.96
C LYS A 946 29.19 -7.01 -19.39
N ALA A 947 27.88 -7.16 -19.60
CA ALA A 947 27.23 -7.01 -20.90
C ALA A 947 27.42 -5.60 -21.49
N ASP A 948 27.28 -4.58 -20.64
CA ASP A 948 27.41 -3.18 -21.07
C ASP A 948 28.87 -2.66 -21.09
N ARG A 949 29.83 -3.44 -20.57
CA ARG A 949 31.22 -3.00 -20.33
C ARG A 949 31.88 -2.36 -21.56
N LYS A 950 31.63 -2.89 -22.77
CA LYS A 950 32.23 -2.39 -24.02
C LYS A 950 31.81 -0.94 -24.30
N ARG A 951 30.51 -0.66 -24.22
CA ARG A 951 29.93 0.68 -24.41
C ARG A 951 30.31 1.60 -23.24
N HIS A 952 30.17 1.06 -22.03
CA HIS A 952 30.43 1.78 -20.79
C HIS A 952 31.87 2.30 -20.66
N ARG A 953 32.88 1.57 -21.14
CA ARG A 953 34.29 1.94 -20.94
C ARG A 953 34.63 3.34 -21.47
N GLY A 954 34.05 3.74 -22.61
CA GLY A 954 34.23 5.08 -23.18
C GLY A 954 33.51 6.17 -22.38
N ALA A 955 32.27 5.91 -21.99
CA ALA A 955 31.47 6.84 -21.18
C ALA A 955 32.01 7.00 -19.74
N CYS A 956 32.50 5.91 -19.14
CA CYS A 956 33.04 5.88 -17.78
C CYS A 956 34.22 6.84 -17.60
N LYS A 957 35.15 6.86 -18.55
CA LYS A 957 36.29 7.81 -18.52
C LYS A 957 35.83 9.27 -18.55
N ARG A 958 34.83 9.57 -19.37
CA ARG A 958 34.30 10.93 -19.53
C ARG A 958 33.57 11.40 -18.28
N MET A 959 32.73 10.54 -17.71
CA MET A 959 32.04 10.86 -16.46
C MET A 959 33.00 11.00 -15.29
N ALA A 960 33.97 10.09 -15.13
CA ALA A 960 34.98 10.21 -14.08
C ALA A 960 35.80 11.51 -14.20
N ALA A 961 35.95 12.06 -15.41
CA ALA A 961 36.58 13.35 -15.64
C ALA A 961 35.65 14.55 -15.35
N ALA A 962 34.32 14.35 -15.43
CA ALA A 962 33.32 15.37 -15.15
C ALA A 962 33.02 15.54 -13.64
N GLY A 963 33.56 14.65 -12.79
CA GLY A 963 33.39 14.65 -11.33
C GLY A 963 32.57 13.46 -10.86
#